data_AF-A0AAP5E9Q5-F1
#
_entry.id   AF-A0AAP5E9Q5-F1
#
_cell.length_a   1.000
_cell.length_b   1.000
_cell.length_c   1.000
_cell.angle_alpha   90.00
_cell.angle_beta   90.00
_cell.angle_gamma   90.00
#
_symmetry.space_group_name_H-M   'P 1'
#
loop_
_entity.id
_entity.type
_entity.pdbx_description
1 polymer ?
#
loop_
_entity_poly.entity_id
_entity_poly.type
_entity_poly.pdbx_seq_one_letter_code
_entity_poly.pdbx_strand_id
1 'polypeptide(L)'
;MKTITKPLALTAAIALSLSASAFAAPAVGGDAFTVLRLDQAPTYLDAKLVAEQLQALDVDALTIGNVIRPADSMESAQAPDPLAALADDLGYTYRFVSADPAAAEQRGSIVLSRLPVEAESGVEAPGLNYLRLNDGRHVVALYTRAADADGAAVKTLVDSSRLGAPAVLLGTDADIATAAGFAAIGKGAGYSAGFDAATTKPVKLRLDADASIAGQLLTLGYNAPVGGDTPWMDTGLGADARARLLVARMTVDEKFQMLHSYFGLGKDGGPLPEGAVGSAGFVPGVPRLGIPSQQSADAGVGVTNPGGIRKGDHATAMPSGPSTASSWNPQIAFTGGATMGREAWQQRFNILLAGSVNLQRDPRNGRNFEYAGEDPVLAGRLVGESIRGVQSQHVISTMKHFALNDMETSRNFHSAEIGEQAMRESDLLAFEIALDEGKPGSVMCSYNRINGTYGCEHDYLMNQVLKQEWKFPGFVMSDWGGVHSGSKAALAGLDQQSAGEVFDKAVYFDAPLRLAVAGGTVPQARLDDMVARILRTMFAHGNFDLPPQHVPIDDEAGFAAAQRTVEEGSVLLRNAGDVLPLGKEVQRIVIIGGHADKGVIGGGGSSMVGWTARGTNAVPGVLPTTWPGPVIFHPSSPLEALRAERPDATIEYVDGRDVAAAARAAAAADMAIVFATQWSAESVDLPHMKLPDNQDTLIAGVANANPKTVVVLETNGPVELPWLQQVPAILQAWYPGIRGGEAIAALLTGKVNPSGRLPVTWPVDASQLPRPHVNGLGFNPKQKPDDTIDYNIEGANVGYKWFAAKGLTPQFAFGHGLSYTQFQYDNLTYTAMGQRLVATVDVRNTGKVAGADVAQLYLKMPEGSTTPIRLIGFQKVTLQPGESRRIRIEAEPKAMASFDTGDKQWKIAEGRYELQLSRSANEPLQTSPMVLSGGVVK
;
A
#
# COMPACT_ATOMS: atom_id res chain seq x y z
N MET A 1 64.06 15.39 -28.26
CA MET A 1 63.74 16.70 -27.66
C MET A 1 62.29 17.02 -28.02
N LYS A 2 61.49 17.40 -27.01
CA LYS A 2 60.12 17.97 -27.07
C LYS A 2 58.91 17.01 -27.19
N THR A 3 58.41 16.64 -26.00
CA THR A 3 57.05 16.82 -25.47
C THR A 3 55.87 16.99 -26.44
N ILE A 4 54.91 16.06 -26.36
CA ILE A 4 53.47 16.37 -26.27
C ILE A 4 52.89 15.53 -25.12
N THR A 5 52.37 16.23 -24.12
CA THR A 5 51.78 15.76 -22.87
C THR A 5 50.29 15.49 -23.05
N LYS A 6 49.84 14.26 -22.74
CA LYS A 6 48.67 13.95 -21.88
C LYS A 6 48.50 12.42 -21.78
N PRO A 7 48.74 11.80 -20.61
CA PRO A 7 48.43 10.40 -20.39
C PRO A 7 46.97 10.24 -19.92
N LEU A 8 46.20 9.42 -20.63
CA LEU A 8 45.00 8.79 -20.09
C LEU A 8 45.47 7.72 -19.09
N ALA A 9 45.33 8.01 -17.79
CA ALA A 9 45.39 7.01 -16.74
C ALA A 9 43.95 6.57 -16.41
N LEU A 10 43.52 5.50 -17.08
CA LEU A 10 42.30 4.73 -16.85
C LEU A 10 42.40 3.91 -15.54
N THR A 11 42.91 4.53 -14.48
CA THR A 11 43.20 3.89 -13.19
C THR A 11 42.61 4.65 -12.00
N ALA A 12 41.86 5.74 -12.22
CA ALA A 12 41.17 6.50 -11.17
C ALA A 12 39.63 6.41 -11.22
N ALA A 13 39.05 5.79 -12.26
CA ALA A 13 37.68 5.23 -12.20
C ALA A 13 37.62 3.97 -11.28
N ILE A 14 38.78 3.53 -10.80
CA ILE A 14 39.02 2.30 -10.02
C ILE A 14 39.17 2.62 -8.51
N ALA A 15 38.92 3.85 -8.10
CA ALA A 15 38.65 4.19 -6.70
C ALA A 15 37.15 4.45 -6.51
N LEU A 16 36.37 3.37 -6.63
CA LEU A 16 35.30 3.05 -5.66
C LEU A 16 34.46 4.26 -5.24
N SER A 17 33.88 4.98 -6.21
CA SER A 17 32.81 5.92 -5.94
C SER A 17 31.64 5.12 -5.41
N LEU A 18 31.63 5.03 -4.08
CA LEU A 18 30.73 4.30 -3.24
C LEU A 18 30.93 2.79 -3.42
N SER A 19 31.87 2.26 -2.61
CA SER A 19 31.64 0.97 -1.96
C SER A 19 30.14 0.82 -1.75
N ALA A 20 29.61 -0.34 -2.15
CA ALA A 20 28.32 -0.84 -1.71
C ALA A 20 28.02 -0.29 -0.32
N SER A 21 26.75 -0.07 0.01
CA SER A 21 26.37 -0.11 1.41
C SER A 21 26.72 -1.50 1.93
N ALA A 22 28.02 -1.71 2.20
CA ALA A 22 28.51 -2.56 3.24
C ALA A 22 27.54 -2.28 4.37
N PHE A 23 26.93 -3.35 4.83
CA PHE A 23 26.66 -3.64 6.23
C PHE A 23 27.60 -2.86 7.16
N ALA A 24 27.48 -1.54 7.17
CA ALA A 24 28.17 -0.62 8.04
C ALA A 24 27.48 -0.91 9.35
N ALA A 25 28.08 -1.83 10.09
CA ALA A 25 27.73 -2.09 11.46
C ALA A 25 27.58 -0.71 12.11
N PRO A 26 26.39 -0.35 12.61
CA PRO A 26 26.30 0.83 13.44
C PRO A 26 27.37 0.68 14.52
N ALA A 27 28.09 1.77 14.75
CA ALA A 27 29.18 1.82 15.71
C ALA A 27 28.71 1.23 17.05
N VAL A 28 29.53 0.31 17.57
CA VAL A 28 29.55 -0.30 18.90
C VAL A 28 28.67 0.43 19.92
N GLY A 29 27.42 -0.01 20.04
CA GLY A 29 26.56 0.19 21.20
C GLY A 29 26.25 -1.18 21.78
N GLY A 30 26.82 -1.46 22.96
CA GLY A 30 26.56 -2.56 23.90
C GLY A 30 26.35 -3.99 23.38
N ASP A 31 27.01 -4.99 23.97
CA ASP A 31 26.47 -6.36 24.03
C ASP A 31 25.31 -6.46 25.03
N ALA A 32 24.45 -5.42 25.07
CA ALA A 32 23.37 -5.29 26.01
C ALA A 32 22.22 -4.47 25.43
N PHE A 33 20.99 -4.83 25.80
CA PHE A 33 19.78 -4.07 25.55
C PHE A 33 19.44 -3.20 26.76
N THR A 34 19.08 -1.95 26.55
CA THR A 34 18.76 -1.02 27.63
C THR A 34 17.32 -0.52 27.57
N VAL A 35 16.66 -0.50 28.74
CA VAL A 35 15.32 0.06 28.87
C VAL A 35 15.31 1.11 29.97
N LEU A 36 14.91 2.33 29.65
CA LEU A 36 14.62 3.34 30.65
C LEU A 36 13.13 3.28 30.98
N ARG A 37 12.78 3.04 32.24
CA ARG A 37 11.41 3.10 32.73
C ARG A 37 11.21 4.37 33.55
N LEU A 38 10.25 5.21 33.18
CA LEU A 38 9.89 6.38 33.98
C LEU A 38 8.80 6.04 35.00
N ASP A 39 8.86 6.70 36.16
CA ASP A 39 7.90 6.47 37.25
C ASP A 39 6.50 7.05 36.93
N GLN A 40 6.42 8.06 36.05
CA GLN A 40 5.17 8.71 35.61
C GLN A 40 5.35 9.34 34.23
N ALA A 41 4.25 9.74 33.58
CA ALA A 41 4.32 10.53 32.35
C ALA A 41 4.67 12.00 32.65
N PRO A 42 5.67 12.61 31.98
CA PRO A 42 5.92 14.03 32.11
C PRO A 42 4.76 14.84 31.51
N THR A 43 4.37 15.93 32.18
CA THR A 43 3.38 16.89 31.65
C THR A 43 4.00 17.90 30.67
N TYR A 44 5.33 18.05 30.71
CA TYR A 44 6.14 18.91 29.84
C TYR A 44 7.59 18.38 29.81
N LEU A 45 8.30 18.58 28.70
CA LEU A 45 9.72 18.28 28.57
C LEU A 45 10.37 19.13 27.47
N ASP A 46 11.66 19.44 27.64
CA ASP A 46 12.56 19.96 26.60
C ASP A 46 13.13 18.78 25.81
N ALA A 47 12.70 18.65 24.55
CA ALA A 47 13.01 17.49 23.73
C ALA A 47 14.52 17.32 23.48
N LYS A 48 15.26 18.42 23.30
CA LYS A 48 16.70 18.38 23.05
C LYS A 48 17.46 17.97 24.30
N LEU A 49 17.10 18.54 25.45
CA LEU A 49 17.71 18.18 26.73
C LEU A 49 17.48 16.71 27.07
N VAL A 50 16.27 16.20 26.82
CA VAL A 50 15.94 14.79 27.03
C VAL A 50 16.68 13.91 26.02
N ALA A 51 16.76 14.30 24.74
CA ALA A 51 17.52 13.61 23.69
C ALA A 51 18.95 13.31 24.10
N GLU A 52 19.66 14.37 24.53
CA GLU A 52 21.07 14.31 24.89
C GLU A 52 21.29 13.38 26.08
N GLN A 53 20.36 13.37 27.05
CA GLN A 53 20.40 12.46 28.19
C GLN A 53 20.11 11.00 27.78
N LEU A 54 19.12 10.75 26.92
CA LEU A 54 18.81 9.40 26.44
C LEU A 54 19.97 8.82 25.62
N GLN A 55 20.60 9.63 24.77
CA GLN A 55 21.78 9.24 24.02
C GLN A 55 22.97 8.97 24.92
N ALA A 56 23.22 9.81 25.94
CA ALA A 56 24.31 9.61 26.89
C ALA A 56 24.12 8.36 27.78
N LEU A 57 22.88 7.91 27.97
CA LEU A 57 22.52 6.70 28.70
C LEU A 57 22.45 5.46 27.81
N ASP A 58 22.65 5.61 26.48
CA ASP A 58 22.51 4.56 25.47
C ASP A 58 21.19 3.79 25.57
N VAL A 59 20.06 4.50 25.71
CA VAL A 59 18.72 3.92 25.89
C VAL A 59 18.16 3.37 24.57
N ASP A 60 17.87 2.07 24.49
CA ASP A 60 17.22 1.46 23.33
C ASP A 60 15.71 1.70 23.31
N ALA A 61 15.07 1.53 24.47
CA ALA A 61 13.65 1.75 24.64
C ALA A 61 13.35 2.58 25.91
N LEU A 62 12.46 3.56 25.79
CA LEU A 62 11.86 4.28 26.90
C LEU A 62 10.45 3.77 27.12
N THR A 63 10.10 3.45 28.37
CA THR A 63 8.77 2.95 28.72
C THR A 63 8.15 3.76 29.85
N ILE A 64 6.84 4.00 29.74
CA ILE A 64 6.06 4.81 30.67
C ILE A 64 4.74 4.10 30.91
N GLY A 65 4.49 3.68 32.16
CA GLY A 65 3.26 2.99 32.53
C GLY A 65 2.15 3.92 33.01
N ASN A 66 0.92 3.42 33.07
CA ASN A 66 -0.26 4.12 33.62
C ASN A 66 -0.56 5.48 32.99
N VAL A 67 -0.28 5.61 31.70
CA VAL A 67 -0.61 6.80 30.91
C VAL A 67 -2.11 6.82 30.67
N ILE A 68 -2.76 7.89 31.10
CA ILE A 68 -4.19 8.12 30.88
C ILE A 68 -4.35 9.03 29.66
N ARG A 69 -5.21 8.62 28.73
CA ARG A 69 -5.52 9.39 27.53
C ARG A 69 -7.03 9.53 27.36
N PRO A 70 -7.54 10.75 27.14
CA PRO A 70 -8.83 10.91 26.47
C PRO A 70 -8.78 10.17 25.12
N ALA A 71 -9.84 9.47 24.72
CA ALA A 71 -9.94 8.88 23.38
C ALA A 71 -9.62 9.92 22.28
N ASP A 72 -9.96 11.18 22.56
CA ASP A 72 -9.79 12.34 21.68
C ASP A 72 -8.38 12.98 21.76
N SER A 73 -7.43 12.46 22.57
CA SER A 73 -6.09 13.09 22.73
C SER A 73 -5.15 12.91 21.54
N MET A 74 -5.50 12.04 20.60
CA MET A 74 -4.92 12.04 19.26
C MET A 74 -5.55 13.12 18.35
N GLU A 75 -6.73 13.63 18.69
CA GLU A 75 -7.57 14.54 17.89
C GLU A 75 -7.63 15.98 18.47
N SER A 76 -7.25 16.18 19.73
CA SER A 76 -7.35 17.46 20.43
C SER A 76 -6.14 18.36 20.14
N ALA A 77 -6.36 19.46 19.41
CA ALA A 77 -5.40 20.53 19.16
C ALA A 77 -4.94 21.30 20.43
N GLN A 78 -5.53 21.05 21.60
CA GLN A 78 -5.31 21.88 22.79
C GLN A 78 -4.14 21.43 23.69
N ALA A 79 -3.60 20.21 23.49
CA ALA A 79 -2.34 19.76 24.09
C ALA A 79 -1.87 18.47 23.39
N PRO A 80 -0.91 18.51 22.44
CA PRO A 80 -0.34 17.28 21.87
C PRO A 80 0.32 16.44 22.97
N ASP A 81 0.27 15.11 22.88
CA ASP A 81 1.03 14.23 23.78
C ASP A 81 2.52 14.64 23.70
N PRO A 82 3.11 15.21 24.77
CA PRO A 82 4.48 15.68 24.75
C PRO A 82 5.48 14.57 24.38
N LEU A 83 5.12 13.31 24.61
CA LEU A 83 5.95 12.14 24.32
C LEU A 83 5.87 11.71 22.85
N ALA A 84 4.73 11.94 22.18
CA ALA A 84 4.63 11.74 20.73
C ALA A 84 5.46 12.81 20.00
N ALA A 85 5.32 14.07 20.41
CA ALA A 85 6.15 15.17 19.91
C ALA A 85 7.65 14.92 20.15
N LEU A 86 8.00 14.45 21.35
CA LEU A 86 9.38 14.03 21.65
C LEU A 86 9.87 12.95 20.69
N ALA A 87 9.08 11.89 20.49
CA ALA A 87 9.50 10.79 19.63
C ALA A 87 9.75 11.27 18.18
N ASP A 88 8.87 12.13 17.66
CA ASP A 88 9.04 12.75 16.35
C ASP A 88 10.34 13.56 16.27
N ASP A 89 10.61 14.41 17.27
CA ASP A 89 11.84 15.21 17.35
C ASP A 89 13.11 14.36 17.45
N LEU A 90 13.04 13.21 18.12
CA LEU A 90 14.14 12.27 18.28
C LEU A 90 14.30 11.32 17.08
N GLY A 91 13.31 11.23 16.20
CA GLY A 91 13.21 10.19 15.18
C GLY A 91 12.98 8.79 15.77
N TYR A 92 12.35 8.71 16.94
CA TYR A 92 12.04 7.45 17.63
C TYR A 92 10.68 6.93 17.18
N THR A 93 10.53 5.61 17.15
CA THR A 93 9.22 4.99 16.98
C THR A 93 8.42 5.18 18.26
N TYR A 94 7.27 5.84 18.14
CA TYR A 94 6.32 6.02 19.22
C TYR A 94 5.21 4.97 19.18
N ARG A 95 4.88 4.38 20.33
CA ARG A 95 3.73 3.48 20.48
C ARG A 95 3.00 3.76 21.78
N PHE A 96 1.68 3.86 21.70
CA PHE A 96 0.79 3.83 22.84
C PHE A 96 -0.01 2.54 22.85
N VAL A 97 -0.03 1.91 24.01
CA VAL A 97 -0.60 0.59 24.24
C VAL A 97 -1.77 0.76 25.19
N SER A 98 -3.02 0.71 24.70
CA SER A 98 -4.22 0.82 25.54
C SER A 98 -4.64 -0.54 26.14
N ALA A 99 -5.19 -0.50 27.35
CA ALA A 99 -5.88 -1.63 27.99
C ALA A 99 -7.24 -1.94 27.32
N ASP A 100 -7.93 -0.89 26.87
CA ASP A 100 -9.22 -0.94 26.20
C ASP A 100 -9.24 0.14 25.11
N PRO A 101 -9.02 -0.23 23.83
CA PRO A 101 -9.01 0.74 22.73
C PRO A 101 -10.40 1.34 22.44
N ALA A 102 -11.48 0.72 22.92
CA ALA A 102 -12.85 1.19 22.72
C ALA A 102 -13.34 2.13 23.85
N ALA A 103 -12.57 2.31 24.93
CA ALA A 103 -12.93 3.17 26.04
C ALA A 103 -12.79 4.67 25.71
N ALA A 104 -13.70 5.48 26.26
CA ALA A 104 -13.65 6.95 26.17
C ALA A 104 -12.43 7.58 26.88
N GLU A 105 -11.89 6.90 27.90
CA GLU A 105 -10.59 7.18 28.52
C GLU A 105 -9.72 5.92 28.38
N GLN A 106 -8.73 5.99 27.50
CA GLN A 106 -7.78 4.91 27.27
C GLN A 106 -6.66 4.96 28.31
N ARG A 107 -6.49 3.92 29.10
CA ARG A 107 -5.36 3.75 30.02
C ARG A 107 -4.35 2.79 29.43
N GLY A 108 -3.08 3.15 29.47
CA GLY A 108 -2.09 2.41 28.72
C GLY A 108 -0.65 2.62 29.15
N SER A 109 0.26 2.08 28.35
CA SER A 109 1.69 2.32 28.44
C SER A 109 2.20 2.94 27.15
N ILE A 110 3.25 3.76 27.25
CA ILE A 110 3.98 4.28 26.09
C ILE A 110 5.29 3.52 25.96
N VAL A 111 5.67 3.21 24.73
CA VAL A 111 7.02 2.80 24.37
C VAL A 111 7.56 3.76 23.32
N LEU A 112 8.73 4.34 23.57
CA LEU A 112 9.54 5.00 22.55
C LEU A 112 10.74 4.11 22.26
N SER A 113 11.05 3.86 21.01
CA SER A 113 12.19 3.04 20.61
C SER A 113 13.04 3.75 19.56
N ARG A 114 14.36 3.78 19.75
CA ARG A 114 15.31 4.17 18.69
C ARG A 114 15.55 3.04 17.69
N LEU A 115 15.17 1.83 18.04
CA LEU A 115 15.36 0.63 17.24
C LEU A 115 14.17 0.40 16.30
N PRO A 116 14.42 -0.10 15.07
CA PRO A 116 13.37 -0.61 14.18
C PRO A 116 12.46 -1.63 14.86
N VAL A 117 11.15 -1.47 14.67
CA VAL A 117 10.14 -2.45 15.06
C VAL A 117 9.96 -3.45 13.91
N GLU A 118 10.25 -4.73 14.17
CA GLU A 118 10.08 -5.82 13.20
C GLU A 118 8.65 -6.39 13.20
N ALA A 119 8.03 -6.46 14.37
CA ALA A 119 6.66 -6.89 14.53
C ALA A 119 6.09 -6.36 15.85
N GLU A 120 4.77 -6.26 15.90
CA GLU A 120 4.03 -5.82 17.07
C GLU A 120 2.68 -6.55 17.15
N SER A 121 2.14 -6.67 18.35
CA SER A 121 0.74 -7.07 18.52
C SER A 121 -0.19 -5.99 17.96
N GLY A 122 -1.28 -6.39 17.32
CA GLY A 122 -2.26 -5.45 16.74
C GLY A 122 -3.05 -4.67 17.81
N VAL A 123 -3.58 -3.51 17.39
CA VAL A 123 -4.44 -2.62 18.21
C VAL A 123 -5.73 -3.29 18.75
N GLU A 124 -6.08 -4.47 18.24
CA GLU A 124 -7.28 -5.23 18.60
C GLU A 124 -7.06 -6.26 19.73
N ALA A 125 -5.86 -6.33 20.33
CA ALA A 125 -5.58 -7.19 21.50
C ALA A 125 -5.59 -6.37 22.82
N PRO A 126 -6.75 -6.19 23.48
CA PRO A 126 -6.83 -5.44 24.73
C PRO A 126 -5.96 -6.06 25.85
N GLY A 127 -5.18 -5.20 26.51
CA GLY A 127 -4.49 -5.51 27.77
C GLY A 127 -3.10 -6.17 27.68
N LEU A 128 -2.69 -6.69 26.52
CA LEU A 128 -1.40 -7.35 26.34
C LEU A 128 -0.76 -6.98 25.00
N ASN A 129 0.40 -6.30 25.04
CA ASN A 129 1.10 -5.93 23.82
C ASN A 129 2.59 -6.17 23.89
N TYR A 130 3.18 -6.39 22.72
CA TYR A 130 4.63 -6.54 22.56
C TYR A 130 5.14 -5.78 21.34
N LEU A 131 6.40 -5.35 21.41
CA LEU A 131 7.20 -4.89 20.28
C LEU A 131 8.40 -5.81 20.13
N ARG A 132 8.67 -6.28 18.91
CA ARG A 132 9.94 -6.89 18.55
C ARG A 132 10.86 -5.82 17.99
N LEU A 133 11.91 -5.49 18.73
CA LEU A 133 12.86 -4.44 18.41
C LEU A 133 14.15 -5.08 17.90
N ASN A 134 14.70 -4.60 16.78
CA ASN A 134 15.94 -5.13 16.20
C ASN A 134 17.04 -4.07 16.19
N ASP A 135 18.17 -4.36 16.85
CA ASP A 135 19.35 -3.48 16.89
C ASP A 135 20.36 -3.71 15.74
N GLY A 136 19.97 -4.54 14.77
CA GLY A 136 20.77 -5.02 13.65
C GLY A 136 21.55 -6.32 13.94
N ARG A 137 21.70 -6.69 15.21
CA ARG A 137 22.38 -7.91 15.65
C ARG A 137 21.44 -8.86 16.37
N HIS A 138 20.58 -8.34 17.24
CA HIS A 138 19.66 -9.07 18.07
C HIS A 138 18.23 -8.57 17.92
N VAL A 139 17.28 -9.45 18.20
CA VAL A 139 15.88 -9.10 18.36
C VAL A 139 15.49 -9.23 19.82
N VAL A 140 14.82 -8.22 20.35
CA VAL A 140 14.27 -8.24 21.71
C VAL A 140 12.76 -8.10 21.65
N ALA A 141 12.05 -9.01 22.30
CA ALA A 141 10.61 -8.89 22.53
C ALA A 141 10.35 -8.10 23.81
N LEU A 142 9.88 -6.87 23.67
CA LEU A 142 9.52 -5.98 24.78
C LEU A 142 8.01 -6.03 25.01
N TYR A 143 7.59 -6.50 26.17
CA TYR A 143 6.18 -6.62 26.56
C TYR A 143 5.80 -5.51 27.53
N THR A 144 4.66 -4.88 27.25
CA THR A 144 4.01 -3.94 28.17
C THR A 144 2.59 -4.40 28.44
N ARG A 145 2.14 -4.27 29.70
CA ARG A 145 0.87 -4.84 30.17
C ARG A 145 0.00 -3.78 30.87
N ALA A 146 -1.33 -3.93 30.73
CA ALA A 146 -2.33 -3.27 31.59
C ALA A 146 -2.65 -4.13 32.84
N ALA A 147 -2.99 -3.49 33.97
CA ALA A 147 -3.07 -4.14 35.28
C ALA A 147 -3.90 -5.45 35.35
N ASP A 148 -4.91 -5.63 34.49
CA ASP A 148 -5.99 -6.63 34.66
C ASP A 148 -5.91 -7.90 33.77
N ALA A 149 -4.81 -8.17 33.05
CA ALA A 149 -4.72 -9.32 32.13
C ALA A 149 -4.58 -10.72 32.80
N ASP A 150 -5.17 -11.76 32.21
CA ASP A 150 -5.04 -13.16 32.67
C ASP A 150 -3.61 -13.71 32.43
N GLY A 151 -3.06 -14.44 33.41
CA GLY A 151 -1.74 -15.06 33.32
C GLY A 151 -1.60 -16.11 32.22
N ALA A 152 -2.68 -16.81 31.87
CA ALA A 152 -2.67 -17.77 30.75
C ALA A 152 -2.57 -17.08 29.37
N ALA A 153 -3.23 -15.93 29.23
CA ALA A 153 -3.16 -15.11 28.03
C ALA A 153 -1.75 -14.51 27.83
N VAL A 154 -1.11 -14.05 28.92
CA VAL A 154 0.29 -13.58 28.89
C VAL A 154 1.22 -14.68 28.40
N LYS A 155 1.09 -15.90 28.95
CA LYS A 155 1.92 -17.02 28.54
C LYS A 155 1.72 -17.36 27.06
N THR A 156 0.47 -17.41 26.60
CA THR A 156 0.14 -17.69 25.20
C THR A 156 0.73 -16.63 24.27
N LEU A 157 0.62 -15.35 24.63
CA LEU A 157 1.21 -14.25 23.89
C LEU A 157 2.73 -14.44 23.80
N VAL A 158 3.41 -14.60 24.94
CA VAL A 158 4.87 -14.80 25.00
C VAL A 158 5.30 -15.99 24.15
N ASP A 159 4.62 -17.13 24.28
CA ASP A 159 4.94 -18.34 23.51
C ASP A 159 4.81 -18.08 21.99
N SER A 160 3.77 -17.34 21.56
CA SER A 160 3.51 -17.05 20.15
C SER A 160 4.38 -15.93 19.55
N SER A 161 4.77 -14.93 20.34
CA SER A 161 5.37 -13.70 19.82
C SER A 161 6.87 -13.57 20.07
N ARG A 162 7.39 -14.23 21.12
CA ARG A 162 8.83 -14.25 21.42
C ARG A 162 9.59 -14.95 20.31
N LEU A 163 9.02 -16.01 19.73
CA LEU A 163 9.66 -16.92 18.79
C LEU A 163 11.07 -17.37 19.24
N GLY A 164 11.43 -17.30 20.53
CA GLY A 164 12.77 -17.59 21.05
C GLY A 164 13.67 -16.38 21.35
N ALA A 165 13.33 -15.18 20.89
CA ALA A 165 14.09 -13.95 21.16
C ALA A 165 14.23 -13.63 22.67
N PRO A 166 15.34 -13.05 23.15
CA PRO A 166 15.39 -12.47 24.49
C PRO A 166 14.21 -11.52 24.72
N ALA A 167 13.66 -11.53 25.93
CA ALA A 167 12.42 -10.84 26.23
C ALA A 167 12.50 -10.05 27.53
N VAL A 168 11.85 -8.88 27.54
CA VAL A 168 11.69 -8.02 28.71
C VAL A 168 10.20 -7.81 28.96
N LEU A 169 9.74 -8.09 30.17
CA LEU A 169 8.37 -7.92 30.60
C LEU A 169 8.30 -6.86 31.70
N LEU A 170 7.53 -5.81 31.45
CA LEU A 170 7.37 -4.67 32.35
C LEU A 170 5.93 -4.61 32.90
N GLY A 171 5.80 -4.38 34.21
CA GLY A 171 4.50 -4.07 34.85
C GLY A 171 3.57 -5.26 35.13
N THR A 172 4.08 -6.44 35.50
CA THR A 172 3.25 -7.62 35.85
C THR A 172 3.57 -8.19 37.24
N ASP A 173 2.66 -9.00 37.78
CA ASP A 173 2.83 -9.72 39.05
C ASP A 173 3.88 -10.85 38.95
N ALA A 174 4.64 -11.06 40.03
CA ALA A 174 5.76 -12.01 40.06
C ALA A 174 5.38 -13.44 39.66
N ASP A 175 4.19 -13.89 40.05
CA ASP A 175 3.72 -15.24 39.78
C ASP A 175 3.44 -15.45 38.28
N ILE A 176 2.87 -14.45 37.60
CA ILE A 176 2.57 -14.48 36.16
C ILE A 176 3.87 -14.46 35.35
N ALA A 177 4.81 -13.57 35.70
CA ALA A 177 6.10 -13.48 35.01
C ALA A 177 6.90 -14.78 35.11
N THR A 178 6.92 -15.38 36.30
CA THR A 178 7.61 -16.65 36.54
C THR A 178 6.96 -17.79 35.75
N ALA A 179 5.63 -17.84 35.71
CA ALA A 179 4.89 -18.84 34.91
C ALA A 179 5.12 -18.70 33.40
N ALA A 180 5.36 -17.47 32.91
CA ALA A 180 5.73 -17.18 31.53
C ALA A 180 7.24 -17.34 31.25
N GLY A 181 8.03 -17.82 32.22
CA GLY A 181 9.45 -18.14 32.04
C GLY A 181 10.40 -16.94 32.15
N PHE A 182 9.99 -15.86 32.82
CA PHE A 182 10.85 -14.71 33.10
C PHE A 182 11.43 -14.75 34.52
N ALA A 183 12.62 -14.18 34.69
CA ALA A 183 13.28 -13.98 35.97
C ALA A 183 13.21 -12.51 36.41
N ALA A 184 13.10 -12.25 37.71
CA ALA A 184 12.97 -10.90 38.26
C ALA A 184 14.23 -10.05 38.04
N ILE A 185 14.04 -8.80 37.63
CA ILE A 185 15.10 -7.80 37.48
C ILE A 185 15.01 -6.81 38.66
N GLY A 186 15.97 -6.87 39.59
CA GLY A 186 16.09 -5.92 40.69
C GLY A 186 14.82 -5.73 41.53
N LYS A 187 14.76 -4.66 42.34
CA LYS A 187 13.61 -4.34 43.20
C LYS A 187 12.39 -3.85 42.39
N GLY A 188 11.68 -4.74 41.71
CA GLY A 188 10.42 -4.45 41.01
C GLY A 188 10.58 -3.71 39.67
N ALA A 189 11.77 -3.77 39.06
CA ALA A 189 12.08 -3.04 37.83
C ALA A 189 11.42 -3.69 36.59
N GLY A 190 11.25 -5.02 36.62
CA GLY A 190 10.62 -5.81 35.56
C GLY A 190 11.07 -7.27 35.65
N TYR A 191 10.89 -8.01 34.57
CA TYR A 191 11.35 -9.40 34.42
C TYR A 191 12.02 -9.59 33.06
N SER A 192 13.04 -10.45 32.97
CA SER A 192 13.71 -10.78 31.70
C SER A 192 13.84 -12.28 31.49
N ALA A 193 13.95 -12.68 30.23
CA ALA A 193 14.25 -14.05 29.84
C ALA A 193 15.19 -14.05 28.62
N GLY A 194 16.18 -14.95 28.60
CA GLY A 194 17.14 -15.04 27.48
C GLY A 194 18.21 -13.95 27.45
N PHE A 195 18.43 -13.26 28.58
CA PHE A 195 19.54 -12.34 28.80
C PHE A 195 20.47 -12.88 29.88
N ASP A 196 21.71 -12.37 29.90
CA ASP A 196 22.66 -12.53 30.99
C ASP A 196 22.17 -11.74 32.23
N ALA A 197 23.03 -11.61 33.25
CA ALA A 197 22.70 -10.87 34.46
C ALA A 197 22.30 -9.41 34.15
N ALA A 198 21.05 -9.07 34.44
CA ALA A 198 20.53 -7.71 34.31
C ALA A 198 20.98 -6.82 35.48
N THR A 199 21.26 -5.55 35.19
CA THR A 199 21.56 -4.54 36.22
C THR A 199 20.54 -3.40 36.19
N THR A 200 20.28 -2.80 37.36
CA THR A 200 19.35 -1.68 37.50
C THR A 200 20.06 -0.48 38.09
N LYS A 201 19.89 0.69 37.48
CA LYS A 201 20.43 1.97 37.98
C LYS A 201 19.31 3.00 38.09
N PRO A 202 19.08 3.60 39.28
CA PRO A 202 18.20 4.76 39.40
C PRO A 202 18.75 5.93 38.57
N VAL A 203 17.90 6.56 37.79
CA VAL A 203 18.23 7.72 36.96
C VAL A 203 17.25 8.85 37.27
N LYS A 204 17.74 10.08 37.25
CA LYS A 204 16.91 11.27 37.35
C LYS A 204 17.06 12.05 36.05
N LEU A 205 16.04 12.00 35.19
CA LEU A 205 16.04 12.65 33.88
C LEU A 205 15.57 14.09 34.06
N ARG A 206 16.36 15.08 33.64
CA ARG A 206 15.92 16.47 33.62
C ARG A 206 14.92 16.67 32.50
N LEU A 207 13.77 17.26 32.83
CA LEU A 207 12.74 17.61 31.87
C LEU A 207 12.96 19.03 31.35
N ASP A 208 13.45 19.93 32.19
CA ASP A 208 13.85 21.29 31.82
C ASP A 208 14.87 21.86 32.84
N ALA A 209 14.97 23.19 32.94
CA ALA A 209 15.83 23.88 33.89
C ALA A 209 15.48 23.56 35.36
N ASP A 210 14.20 23.42 35.69
CA ASP A 210 13.67 23.38 37.05
C ASP A 210 13.00 22.04 37.41
N ALA A 211 12.67 21.20 36.43
CA ALA A 211 11.95 19.94 36.59
C ALA A 211 12.80 18.71 36.25
N SER A 212 12.55 17.61 36.97
CA SER A 212 13.17 16.31 36.70
C SER A 212 12.25 15.17 37.12
N ILE A 213 12.37 14.04 36.44
CA ILE A 213 11.59 12.84 36.69
C ILE A 213 12.50 11.67 37.07
N ALA A 214 12.06 10.88 38.04
CA ALA A 214 12.76 9.66 38.42
C ALA A 214 12.41 8.51 37.47
N GLY A 215 13.39 7.63 37.26
CA GLY A 215 13.22 6.41 36.50
C GLY A 215 14.29 5.39 36.84
N GLN A 216 14.18 4.23 36.20
CA GLN A 216 15.12 3.12 36.34
C GLN A 216 15.65 2.72 34.97
N LEU A 217 16.98 2.78 34.82
CA LEU A 217 17.67 2.22 33.67
C LEU A 217 17.95 0.74 33.93
N LEU A 218 17.39 -0.10 33.08
CA LEU A 218 17.63 -1.53 32.99
C LEU A 218 18.72 -1.74 31.93
N THR A 219 19.77 -2.47 32.26
CA THR A 219 20.81 -2.88 31.29
C THR A 219 20.91 -4.40 31.28
N LEU A 220 20.61 -5.01 30.14
CA LEU A 220 20.42 -6.44 29.96
C LEU A 220 21.46 -6.98 28.98
N GLY A 221 22.50 -7.68 29.47
CA GLY A 221 23.51 -8.28 28.60
C GLY A 221 22.90 -9.36 27.71
N TYR A 222 23.19 -9.34 26.41
CA TYR A 222 22.79 -10.43 25.54
C TYR A 222 23.57 -11.69 25.90
N ASN A 223 22.89 -12.83 25.94
CA ASN A 223 23.58 -14.11 26.00
C ASN A 223 24.52 -14.20 24.78
N ALA A 224 25.74 -14.72 24.99
CA ALA A 224 26.60 -15.04 23.85
C ALA A 224 25.83 -15.93 22.85
N PRO A 225 25.92 -15.67 21.53
CA PRO A 225 25.23 -16.48 20.53
C PRO A 225 25.53 -17.95 20.77
N VAL A 226 24.49 -18.77 20.90
CA VAL A 226 24.67 -20.17 21.23
C VAL A 226 25.35 -20.84 20.03
N GLY A 227 26.58 -21.33 20.24
CA GLY A 227 27.30 -22.09 19.21
C GLY A 227 26.52 -23.33 18.81
N GLY A 228 26.44 -23.60 17.50
CA GLY A 228 25.76 -24.75 16.91
C GLY A 228 26.01 -24.86 15.41
N ASP A 229 25.51 -25.91 14.76
CA ASP A 229 25.74 -26.14 13.33
C ASP A 229 24.98 -25.15 12.42
N THR A 230 23.86 -24.59 12.91
CA THR A 230 22.95 -23.68 12.19
C THR A 230 22.66 -22.37 12.95
N PRO A 231 23.66 -21.52 13.22
CA PRO A 231 23.49 -20.31 14.05
C PRO A 231 22.55 -19.26 13.45
N TRP A 232 22.26 -19.31 12.15
CA TRP A 232 21.28 -18.43 11.50
C TRP A 232 19.82 -18.79 11.84
N MET A 233 19.55 -19.93 12.47
CA MET A 233 18.22 -20.31 12.95
C MET A 233 17.92 -19.74 14.35
N ASP A 234 18.88 -19.05 14.98
CA ASP A 234 18.65 -18.35 16.24
C ASP A 234 17.77 -17.11 16.01
N THR A 235 16.54 -17.18 16.50
CA THR A 235 15.52 -16.13 16.44
C THR A 235 15.77 -14.99 17.42
N GLY A 236 16.78 -15.12 18.29
CA GLY A 236 17.35 -14.02 19.06
C GLY A 236 18.25 -13.10 18.23
N LEU A 237 18.64 -13.49 17.01
CA LEU A 237 19.40 -12.65 16.09
C LEU A 237 18.49 -11.88 15.11
N GLY A 238 18.90 -10.67 14.76
CA GLY A 238 18.23 -9.85 13.74
C GLY A 238 18.32 -10.46 12.34
N ALA A 239 17.37 -10.11 11.46
CA ALA A 239 17.31 -10.64 10.09
C ALA A 239 18.62 -10.48 9.30
N ASP A 240 19.28 -9.32 9.43
CA ASP A 240 20.59 -9.04 8.80
C ASP A 240 21.72 -9.93 9.32
N ALA A 241 21.74 -10.20 10.63
CA ALA A 241 22.73 -11.09 11.24
C ALA A 241 22.52 -12.54 10.80
N ARG A 242 21.26 -13.01 10.82
CA ARG A 242 20.88 -14.36 10.36
C ARG A 242 21.23 -14.56 8.87
N ALA A 243 20.90 -13.59 8.01
CA ALA A 243 21.23 -13.63 6.58
C ALA A 243 22.74 -13.71 6.34
N ARG A 244 23.55 -12.90 7.04
CA ARG A 244 25.02 -12.92 6.91
C ARG A 244 25.63 -14.26 7.31
N LEU A 245 25.19 -14.82 8.44
CA LEU A 245 25.63 -16.14 8.90
C LEU A 245 25.29 -17.24 7.89
N LEU A 246 24.10 -17.16 7.30
CA LEU A 246 23.62 -18.12 6.32
C LEU A 246 24.36 -18.03 4.98
N VAL A 247 24.53 -16.82 4.42
CA VAL A 247 25.27 -16.60 3.16
C VAL A 247 26.70 -17.14 3.24
N ALA A 248 27.34 -17.02 4.41
CA ALA A 248 28.69 -17.55 4.64
C ALA A 248 28.78 -19.09 4.59
N ARG A 249 27.64 -19.80 4.67
CA ARG A 249 27.56 -21.27 4.66
C ARG A 249 27.04 -21.85 3.34
N MET A 250 26.64 -20.98 2.42
CA MET A 250 26.14 -21.37 1.10
C MET A 250 27.28 -21.70 0.14
N THR A 251 27.07 -22.70 -0.70
CA THR A 251 27.90 -22.93 -1.88
C THR A 251 27.61 -21.86 -2.94
N VAL A 252 28.48 -21.75 -3.94
CA VAL A 252 28.23 -20.85 -5.09
C VAL A 252 26.95 -21.26 -5.83
N ASP A 253 26.69 -22.56 -5.99
CA ASP A 253 25.51 -23.04 -6.70
C ASP A 253 24.21 -22.70 -5.99
N GLU A 254 24.18 -22.83 -4.66
CA GLU A 254 23.02 -22.42 -3.86
C GLU A 254 22.80 -20.91 -3.91
N LYS A 255 23.88 -20.11 -3.98
CA LYS A 255 23.75 -18.66 -4.15
C LYS A 255 23.06 -18.34 -5.48
N PHE A 256 23.52 -18.93 -6.59
CA PHE A 256 22.91 -18.73 -7.91
C PHE A 256 21.48 -19.25 -8.01
N GLN A 257 21.14 -20.37 -7.34
CA GLN A 257 19.77 -20.86 -7.29
C GLN A 257 18.79 -19.82 -6.72
N MET A 258 19.21 -18.98 -5.78
CA MET A 258 18.35 -17.94 -5.20
C MET A 258 18.12 -16.74 -6.11
N LEU A 259 18.98 -16.56 -7.13
CA LEU A 259 18.99 -15.38 -8.00
C LEU A 259 18.02 -15.46 -9.18
N HIS A 260 17.34 -16.58 -9.35
CA HIS A 260 16.27 -16.67 -10.34
C HIS A 260 15.13 -17.56 -9.85
N SER A 261 13.90 -17.23 -10.25
CA SER A 261 12.72 -18.07 -10.04
C SER A 261 12.34 -18.79 -11.34
N TYR A 262 11.65 -19.93 -11.19
CA TYR A 262 10.98 -20.63 -12.28
C TYR A 262 9.54 -20.16 -12.40
N PHE A 263 8.95 -20.30 -13.59
CA PHE A 263 7.54 -20.05 -13.79
C PHE A 263 6.70 -21.07 -13.00
N GLY A 264 5.90 -20.56 -12.07
CA GLY A 264 5.14 -21.39 -11.14
C GLY A 264 4.01 -22.20 -11.78
N LEU A 265 3.66 -21.96 -13.05
CA LEU A 265 2.65 -22.72 -13.80
C LEU A 265 3.24 -23.76 -14.77
N GLY A 266 4.56 -23.81 -14.93
CA GLY A 266 5.20 -24.59 -15.98
C GLY A 266 5.08 -23.93 -17.36
N LYS A 267 6.02 -24.25 -18.26
CA LYS A 267 6.10 -23.67 -19.61
C LYS A 267 5.06 -24.30 -20.54
N ASP A 268 4.26 -23.49 -21.23
CA ASP A 268 3.30 -23.92 -22.26
C ASP A 268 2.32 -25.02 -21.80
N GLY A 269 1.89 -24.97 -20.53
CA GLY A 269 1.04 -26.00 -19.93
C GLY A 269 1.77 -27.31 -19.58
N GLY A 270 3.10 -27.28 -19.59
CA GLY A 270 3.97 -28.34 -19.11
C GLY A 270 3.87 -28.57 -17.59
N PRO A 271 4.56 -29.59 -17.06
CA PRO A 271 4.52 -29.90 -15.64
C PRO A 271 5.04 -28.73 -14.80
N LEU A 272 4.48 -28.62 -13.60
CA LEU A 272 4.98 -27.69 -12.59
C LEU A 272 6.44 -28.04 -12.23
N PRO A 273 7.29 -27.03 -11.94
CA PRO A 273 8.56 -27.28 -11.28
C PRO A 273 8.36 -28.11 -10.00
N GLU A 274 9.28 -29.02 -9.71
CA GLU A 274 9.17 -29.90 -8.54
C GLU A 274 9.10 -29.06 -7.25
N GLY A 275 8.01 -29.23 -6.50
CA GLY A 275 7.75 -28.48 -5.26
C GLY A 275 6.99 -27.16 -5.44
N ALA A 276 6.74 -26.70 -6.68
CA ALA A 276 5.92 -25.52 -6.93
C ALA A 276 4.44 -25.78 -6.60
N VAL A 277 3.79 -24.82 -5.94
CA VAL A 277 2.37 -24.90 -5.56
C VAL A 277 1.43 -24.63 -6.76
N GLY A 278 1.88 -23.87 -7.76
CA GLY A 278 1.09 -23.51 -8.93
C GLY A 278 0.54 -22.08 -8.86
N SER A 279 1.34 -21.07 -9.26
CA SER A 279 0.91 -19.68 -9.50
C SER A 279 2.07 -18.93 -10.23
N ALA A 280 2.45 -17.72 -9.83
CA ALA A 280 3.36 -16.86 -10.57
C ALA A 280 4.82 -17.36 -10.62
N GLY A 281 5.41 -17.70 -9.47
CA GLY A 281 6.86 -17.97 -9.39
C GLY A 281 7.25 -18.97 -8.31
N PHE A 282 8.38 -19.65 -8.52
CA PHE A 282 8.92 -20.64 -7.58
C PHE A 282 10.46 -20.61 -7.53
N VAL A 283 11.03 -20.55 -6.32
CA VAL A 283 12.46 -20.77 -6.09
C VAL A 283 12.61 -21.99 -5.17
N PRO A 284 13.34 -23.04 -5.56
CA PRO A 284 13.55 -24.20 -4.71
C PRO A 284 14.27 -23.83 -3.41
N GLY A 285 13.91 -24.50 -2.31
CA GLY A 285 14.61 -24.35 -1.04
C GLY A 285 15.99 -25.01 -1.04
N VAL A 286 16.72 -24.84 0.07
CA VAL A 286 18.01 -25.51 0.33
C VAL A 286 17.90 -26.27 1.66
N PRO A 287 17.45 -27.54 1.65
CA PRO A 287 17.11 -28.28 2.86
C PRO A 287 18.24 -28.39 3.88
N ARG A 288 19.50 -28.59 3.45
CA ARG A 288 20.65 -28.72 4.36
C ARG A 288 20.92 -27.46 5.19
N LEU A 289 20.43 -26.31 4.72
CA LEU A 289 20.56 -25.01 5.37
C LEU A 289 19.25 -24.54 6.00
N GLY A 290 18.17 -25.33 5.88
CA GLY A 290 16.84 -24.95 6.35
C GLY A 290 16.18 -23.82 5.54
N ILE A 291 16.68 -23.48 4.34
CA ILE A 291 16.09 -22.44 3.49
C ILE A 291 14.78 -22.98 2.89
N PRO A 292 13.61 -22.40 3.22
CA PRO A 292 12.35 -22.80 2.61
C PRO A 292 12.28 -22.34 1.15
N SER A 293 11.43 -22.98 0.34
CA SER A 293 11.16 -22.51 -1.02
C SER A 293 10.48 -21.15 -1.01
N GLN A 294 10.76 -20.31 -2.01
CA GLN A 294 9.93 -19.14 -2.31
C GLN A 294 8.77 -19.59 -3.19
N GLN A 295 7.55 -19.28 -2.77
CA GLN A 295 6.31 -19.58 -3.49
C GLN A 295 5.58 -18.26 -3.69
N SER A 296 5.53 -17.81 -4.95
CA SER A 296 4.95 -16.52 -5.32
C SER A 296 3.58 -16.69 -5.96
N ALA A 297 2.60 -15.93 -5.49
CA ALA A 297 1.29 -15.81 -6.11
C ALA A 297 1.03 -14.39 -6.61
N ASP A 298 0.29 -14.28 -7.72
CA ASP A 298 -0.39 -13.05 -8.12
C ASP A 298 -1.77 -12.96 -7.41
N ALA A 299 -2.38 -11.80 -7.19
CA ALA A 299 -1.81 -10.44 -7.13
C ALA A 299 -2.78 -9.46 -6.41
N GLY A 300 -2.86 -8.20 -6.86
CA GLY A 300 -3.35 -7.04 -6.09
C GLY A 300 -4.85 -6.98 -5.79
N VAL A 301 -5.63 -7.96 -6.26
CA VAL A 301 -7.08 -8.09 -5.94
C VAL A 301 -7.47 -9.48 -5.43
N GLY A 302 -6.49 -10.29 -5.02
CA GLY A 302 -6.68 -11.60 -4.40
C GLY A 302 -5.72 -12.67 -4.90
N VAL A 303 -5.67 -13.81 -4.20
CA VAL A 303 -4.78 -14.93 -4.56
C VAL A 303 -5.31 -15.67 -5.78
N THR A 304 -4.56 -15.66 -6.87
CA THR A 304 -4.97 -16.21 -8.15
C THR A 304 -4.82 -17.73 -8.19
N ASN A 305 -5.74 -18.41 -8.86
CA ASN A 305 -5.65 -19.84 -9.19
C ASN A 305 -5.74 -20.04 -10.72
N PRO A 306 -4.69 -19.68 -11.47
CA PRO A 306 -4.71 -19.72 -12.93
C PRO A 306 -5.06 -21.13 -13.44
N GLY A 307 -6.05 -21.21 -14.34
CA GLY A 307 -6.51 -22.48 -14.90
C GLY A 307 -7.14 -23.46 -13.89
N GLY A 308 -7.35 -23.05 -12.63
CA GLY A 308 -7.80 -23.95 -11.57
C GLY A 308 -6.83 -25.11 -11.34
N ILE A 309 -5.53 -24.82 -11.41
CA ILE A 309 -4.47 -25.80 -11.26
C ILE A 309 -4.42 -26.36 -9.83
N ARG A 310 -4.76 -25.53 -8.83
CA ARG A 310 -4.91 -25.95 -7.44
C ARG A 310 -6.35 -26.34 -7.17
N LYS A 311 -6.67 -27.64 -7.33
CA LYS A 311 -8.04 -28.13 -7.18
C LYS A 311 -8.54 -27.95 -5.74
N GLY A 312 -9.70 -27.32 -5.59
CA GLY A 312 -10.32 -27.05 -4.31
C GLY A 312 -9.88 -25.74 -3.65
N ASP A 313 -8.80 -25.09 -4.14
CA ASP A 313 -8.40 -23.77 -3.67
C ASP A 313 -9.24 -22.69 -4.36
N HIS A 314 -9.70 -21.73 -3.57
CA HIS A 314 -10.41 -20.52 -3.99
C HIS A 314 -9.94 -19.33 -3.14
N ALA A 315 -10.24 -18.12 -3.58
CA ALA A 315 -9.84 -16.91 -2.87
C ALA A 315 -10.96 -15.87 -2.85
N THR A 316 -10.83 -14.89 -1.98
CA THR A 316 -11.63 -13.68 -2.03
C THR A 316 -11.21 -12.84 -3.24
N ALA A 317 -12.15 -12.59 -4.16
CA ALA A 317 -11.95 -11.56 -5.17
C ALA A 317 -12.23 -10.19 -4.55
N MET A 318 -11.18 -9.49 -4.14
CA MET A 318 -11.28 -8.14 -3.59
C MET A 318 -11.69 -7.15 -4.68
N PRO A 319 -12.33 -6.02 -4.33
CA PRO A 319 -12.61 -4.95 -5.28
C PRO A 319 -11.33 -4.33 -5.85
N SER A 320 -11.45 -3.68 -7.00
CA SER A 320 -10.32 -3.08 -7.71
C SER A 320 -9.58 -1.99 -6.92
N GLY A 321 -8.36 -1.68 -7.34
CA GLY A 321 -7.54 -0.57 -6.85
C GLY A 321 -8.31 0.76 -6.79
N PRO A 322 -9.01 1.19 -7.86
CA PRO A 322 -9.85 2.38 -7.84
C PRO A 322 -10.99 2.31 -6.82
N SER A 323 -11.59 1.14 -6.59
CA SER A 323 -12.63 0.96 -5.57
C SER A 323 -12.05 1.16 -4.17
N THR A 324 -10.94 0.47 -3.87
CA THR A 324 -10.21 0.63 -2.61
C THR A 324 -9.76 2.08 -2.40
N ALA A 325 -9.21 2.72 -3.43
CA ALA A 325 -8.72 4.07 -3.35
C ALA A 325 -9.83 5.10 -3.17
N SER A 326 -10.98 4.87 -3.81
CA SER A 326 -12.17 5.71 -3.66
C SER A 326 -12.70 5.73 -2.24
N SER A 327 -12.33 4.76 -1.40
CA SER A 327 -12.68 4.81 0.02
C SER A 327 -12.02 5.97 0.77
N TRP A 328 -10.85 6.44 0.30
CA TRP A 328 -9.98 7.40 1.01
C TRP A 328 -9.75 7.00 2.48
N ASN A 329 -9.69 5.69 2.72
CA ASN A 329 -9.64 5.11 4.05
C ASN A 329 -8.46 4.11 4.14
N PRO A 330 -7.34 4.52 4.77
CA PRO A 330 -6.18 3.64 5.03
C PRO A 330 -6.56 2.28 5.63
N GLN A 331 -7.57 2.24 6.51
CA GLN A 331 -8.00 1.01 7.15
C GLN A 331 -8.66 0.02 6.18
N ILE A 332 -9.37 0.52 5.16
CA ILE A 332 -9.95 -0.33 4.11
C ILE A 332 -8.84 -0.99 3.29
N ALA A 333 -7.82 -0.23 2.91
CA ALA A 333 -6.68 -0.77 2.19
C ALA A 333 -5.90 -1.80 3.03
N PHE A 334 -5.63 -1.50 4.31
CA PHE A 334 -5.00 -2.45 5.23
C PHE A 334 -5.79 -3.75 5.38
N THR A 335 -7.11 -3.65 5.57
CA THR A 335 -7.99 -4.82 5.75
C THR A 335 -8.02 -5.70 4.51
N GLY A 336 -8.05 -5.09 3.32
CA GLY A 336 -7.94 -5.80 2.05
C GLY A 336 -6.60 -6.51 1.90
N GLY A 337 -5.49 -5.82 2.18
CA GLY A 337 -4.14 -6.40 2.20
C GLY A 337 -4.01 -7.58 3.17
N ALA A 338 -4.50 -7.43 4.40
CA ALA A 338 -4.47 -8.48 5.42
C ALA A 338 -5.32 -9.69 5.04
N THR A 339 -6.43 -9.49 4.34
CA THR A 339 -7.24 -10.59 3.80
C THR A 339 -6.45 -11.37 2.75
N MET A 340 -5.85 -10.68 1.77
CA MET A 340 -5.04 -11.34 0.73
C MET A 340 -3.79 -12.03 1.29
N GLY A 341 -3.09 -11.40 2.23
CA GLY A 341 -1.92 -11.97 2.89
C GLY A 341 -2.26 -13.24 3.68
N ARG A 342 -3.36 -13.22 4.43
CA ARG A 342 -3.83 -14.39 5.19
C ARG A 342 -4.15 -15.55 4.25
N GLU A 343 -4.90 -15.31 3.19
CA GLU A 343 -5.26 -16.34 2.21
C GLU A 343 -4.01 -16.88 1.48
N ALA A 344 -3.05 -16.01 1.14
CA ALA A 344 -1.78 -16.42 0.54
C ALA A 344 -1.01 -17.37 1.47
N TRP A 345 -0.87 -17.00 2.75
CA TRP A 345 -0.22 -17.84 3.76
C TRP A 345 -0.93 -19.18 3.96
N GLN A 346 -2.27 -19.17 4.00
CA GLN A 346 -3.12 -20.37 4.14
C GLN A 346 -3.10 -21.27 2.88
N GLN A 347 -2.60 -20.76 1.76
CA GLN A 347 -2.45 -21.49 0.50
C GLN A 347 -0.99 -21.78 0.14
N ARG A 348 -0.09 -21.75 1.13
CA ARG A 348 1.35 -22.07 1.02
C ARG A 348 2.22 -21.04 0.28
N PHE A 349 1.71 -19.83 0.04
CA PHE A 349 2.50 -18.76 -0.57
C PHE A 349 3.16 -17.91 0.51
N ASN A 350 4.42 -17.55 0.30
CA ASN A 350 5.19 -16.65 1.18
C ASN A 350 5.63 -15.36 0.48
N ILE A 351 5.29 -15.21 -0.80
CA ILE A 351 5.40 -13.97 -1.56
C ILE A 351 4.06 -13.73 -2.26
N LEU A 352 3.49 -12.56 -2.06
CA LEU A 352 2.34 -12.09 -2.82
C LEU A 352 2.78 -10.88 -3.65
N LEU A 353 2.54 -10.96 -4.96
CA LEU A 353 2.91 -9.93 -5.93
C LEU A 353 1.87 -8.79 -5.91
N ALA A 354 1.64 -8.23 -4.72
CA ALA A 354 0.69 -7.16 -4.44
C ALA A 354 1.42 -5.92 -3.91
N GLY A 355 1.00 -4.75 -4.38
CA GLY A 355 1.64 -3.47 -4.09
C GLY A 355 1.77 -2.59 -5.34
N SER A 356 0.74 -2.51 -6.17
CA SER A 356 0.78 -1.79 -7.45
C SER A 356 0.62 -0.27 -7.24
N VAL A 357 1.71 0.51 -7.33
CA VAL A 357 1.78 1.95 -6.96
C VAL A 357 1.79 2.90 -8.17
N ASN A 358 1.91 2.39 -9.40
CA ASN A 358 1.88 3.20 -10.61
C ASN A 358 0.72 4.23 -10.61
N LEU A 359 1.00 5.45 -11.03
CA LEU A 359 -0.03 6.48 -11.12
C LEU A 359 -0.91 6.24 -12.35
N GLN A 360 -2.20 6.52 -12.22
CA GLN A 360 -3.14 6.49 -13.33
C GLN A 360 -2.95 7.75 -14.19
N ARG A 361 -1.90 7.74 -15.04
CA ARG A 361 -1.56 8.87 -15.94
C ARG A 361 -2.53 9.02 -17.11
N ASP A 362 -3.09 7.91 -17.59
CA ASP A 362 -4.03 7.90 -18.71
C ASP A 362 -5.24 7.02 -18.35
N PRO A 363 -6.48 7.51 -18.53
CA PRO A 363 -7.68 6.74 -18.21
C PRO A 363 -7.83 5.47 -19.08
N ARG A 364 -7.11 5.38 -20.20
CA ARG A 364 -7.15 4.23 -21.11
C ARG A 364 -6.21 3.10 -20.72
N ASN A 365 -5.32 3.28 -19.75
CA ASN A 365 -4.39 2.24 -19.33
C ASN A 365 -5.15 0.96 -18.91
N GLY A 366 -4.78 -0.17 -19.51
CA GLY A 366 -5.41 -1.48 -19.29
C GLY A 366 -5.37 -1.99 -17.84
N ARG A 367 -4.48 -1.46 -17.00
CA ARG A 367 -4.27 -1.89 -15.61
C ARG A 367 -4.68 -0.89 -14.56
N ASN A 368 -5.38 0.19 -14.92
CA ASN A 368 -5.88 1.15 -13.93
C ASN A 368 -6.68 0.48 -12.81
N PHE A 369 -7.38 -0.64 -13.08
CA PHE A 369 -8.11 -1.40 -12.08
C PHE A 369 -7.21 -2.01 -10.98
N GLU A 370 -5.90 -2.11 -11.16
CA GLU A 370 -4.97 -2.58 -10.13
C GLU A 370 -4.26 -1.42 -9.42
N TYR A 371 -4.42 -0.19 -9.89
CA TYR A 371 -3.73 1.01 -9.39
C TYR A 371 -4.66 1.88 -8.53
N ALA A 372 -4.06 2.70 -7.65
CA ALA A 372 -4.80 3.45 -6.64
C ALA A 372 -5.20 4.90 -7.04
N GLY A 373 -4.84 5.39 -8.23
CA GLY A 373 -5.30 6.69 -8.72
C GLY A 373 -4.20 7.59 -9.24
N GLU A 374 -4.48 8.88 -9.36
CA GLU A 374 -3.63 9.85 -10.06
C GLU A 374 -2.73 10.71 -9.14
N ASP A 375 -2.94 10.67 -7.82
CA ASP A 375 -2.20 11.48 -6.86
C ASP A 375 -1.24 10.64 -6.00
N PRO A 376 0.04 11.04 -5.87
CA PRO A 376 1.03 10.28 -5.11
C PRO A 376 0.74 10.16 -3.61
N VAL A 377 0.10 11.14 -2.98
CA VAL A 377 -0.21 11.06 -1.54
C VAL A 377 -1.31 10.04 -1.31
N LEU A 378 -2.39 10.10 -2.09
CA LEU A 378 -3.47 9.13 -1.99
C LEU A 378 -3.00 7.72 -2.37
N ALA A 379 -2.36 7.57 -3.53
CA ALA A 379 -1.93 6.28 -4.04
C ALA A 379 -0.85 5.65 -3.14
N GLY A 380 0.19 6.41 -2.80
CA GLY A 380 1.28 5.93 -1.94
C GLY A 380 0.78 5.46 -0.59
N ARG A 381 -0.08 6.25 0.06
CA ARG A 381 -0.62 5.91 1.39
C ARG A 381 -1.50 4.68 1.37
N LEU A 382 -2.45 4.59 0.43
CA LEU A 382 -3.37 3.44 0.39
C LEU A 382 -2.68 2.16 -0.08
N VAL A 383 -1.77 2.23 -1.04
CA VAL A 383 -1.01 1.03 -1.46
C VAL A 383 -0.02 0.60 -0.39
N GLY A 384 0.64 1.55 0.29
CA GLY A 384 1.49 1.27 1.46
C GLY A 384 0.72 0.54 2.56
N GLU A 385 -0.49 0.96 2.86
CA GLU A 385 -1.36 0.28 3.85
C GLU A 385 -1.78 -1.13 3.42
N SER A 386 -2.06 -1.33 2.13
CA SER A 386 -2.30 -2.67 1.58
C SER A 386 -1.08 -3.58 1.72
N ILE A 387 0.12 -3.07 1.39
CA ILE A 387 1.41 -3.76 1.60
C ILE A 387 1.58 -4.13 3.08
N ARG A 388 1.35 -3.18 4.00
CA ARG A 388 1.42 -3.41 5.44
C ARG A 388 0.45 -4.50 5.88
N GLY A 389 -0.76 -4.49 5.34
CA GLY A 389 -1.79 -5.52 5.55
C GLY A 389 -1.29 -6.90 5.15
N VAL A 390 -0.77 -7.08 3.93
CA VAL A 390 -0.22 -8.36 3.45
C VAL A 390 0.88 -8.87 4.38
N GLN A 391 1.82 -7.99 4.74
CA GLN A 391 2.99 -8.36 5.54
C GLN A 391 2.69 -8.66 7.00
N SER A 392 1.58 -8.14 7.53
CA SER A 392 1.08 -8.51 8.86
C SER A 392 0.74 -10.00 8.99
N GLN A 393 0.64 -10.72 7.87
CA GLN A 393 0.28 -12.13 7.78
C GLN A 393 1.48 -13.03 7.41
N HIS A 394 2.72 -12.58 7.63
CA HIS A 394 3.94 -13.33 7.33
C HIS A 394 4.14 -13.68 5.84
N VAL A 395 3.62 -12.81 4.97
CA VAL A 395 3.79 -12.91 3.50
C VAL A 395 4.52 -11.69 2.99
N ILE A 396 5.55 -11.89 2.19
CA ILE A 396 6.30 -10.79 1.57
C ILE A 396 5.42 -10.13 0.50
N SER A 397 5.16 -8.84 0.64
CA SER A 397 4.46 -8.05 -0.38
C SER A 397 5.46 -7.43 -1.36
N THR A 398 5.08 -7.29 -2.63
CA THR A 398 5.94 -6.78 -3.70
C THR A 398 5.44 -5.45 -4.25
N MET A 399 6.15 -4.37 -3.95
CA MET A 399 5.86 -3.05 -4.50
C MET A 399 6.21 -3.01 -6.01
N LYS A 400 5.25 -2.69 -6.87
CA LYS A 400 5.37 -2.81 -8.33
C LYS A 400 4.59 -1.73 -9.10
N HIS A 401 4.87 -1.46 -10.36
CA HIS A 401 6.06 -1.86 -11.13
C HIS A 401 6.97 -0.64 -11.14
N PHE A 402 8.14 -0.76 -10.53
CA PHE A 402 9.07 0.32 -10.28
C PHE A 402 9.93 0.59 -11.52
N ALA A 403 9.67 1.62 -12.32
CA ALA A 403 8.64 2.66 -12.21
C ALA A 403 8.01 2.99 -13.58
N LEU A 404 6.99 3.85 -13.61
CA LEU A 404 6.40 4.44 -14.82
C LEU A 404 5.85 3.41 -15.84
N ASN A 405 5.27 2.32 -15.35
CA ASN A 405 4.57 1.32 -16.16
C ASN A 405 3.09 1.68 -16.30
N ASP A 406 2.84 2.88 -16.82
CA ASP A 406 1.52 3.52 -16.78
C ASP A 406 0.77 3.38 -18.13
N MET A 407 1.24 2.47 -18.99
CA MET A 407 0.66 2.10 -20.29
C MET A 407 1.02 0.65 -20.64
N GLU A 408 0.06 -0.15 -21.10
CA GLU A 408 0.33 -1.56 -21.45
C GLU A 408 0.82 -1.75 -22.88
N THR A 409 0.40 -0.87 -23.79
CA THR A 409 0.77 -0.90 -25.20
C THR A 409 2.28 -0.81 -25.34
N SER A 410 2.86 -1.86 -25.94
CA SER A 410 4.31 -1.98 -26.12
C SER A 410 5.11 -1.85 -24.81
N ARG A 411 4.55 -2.20 -23.65
CA ARG A 411 5.23 -2.06 -22.33
C ARG A 411 6.62 -2.67 -22.26
N ASN A 412 6.89 -3.73 -23.02
CA ASN A 412 8.20 -4.39 -23.08
C ASN A 412 9.24 -3.60 -23.90
N PHE A 413 8.85 -2.51 -24.55
CA PHE A 413 9.70 -1.82 -25.53
C PHE A 413 9.63 -0.31 -25.43
N HIS A 414 8.50 0.30 -25.08
CA HIS A 414 8.42 1.76 -25.07
C HIS A 414 9.36 2.38 -24.02
N SER A 415 9.71 3.64 -24.21
CA SER A 415 10.47 4.46 -23.28
C SER A 415 9.61 5.60 -22.75
N ALA A 416 9.40 5.64 -21.43
CA ALA A 416 8.78 6.76 -20.75
C ALA A 416 9.82 7.86 -20.53
N GLU A 417 9.62 9.03 -21.14
CA GLU A 417 10.54 10.16 -21.05
C GLU A 417 10.01 11.18 -20.04
N ILE A 418 10.78 11.41 -18.98
CA ILE A 418 10.39 12.32 -17.90
C ILE A 418 11.63 12.92 -17.23
N GLY A 419 11.59 14.23 -16.98
CA GLY A 419 12.62 14.92 -16.21
C GLY A 419 12.70 14.43 -14.76
N GLU A 420 13.90 14.42 -14.20
CA GLU A 420 14.16 13.88 -12.85
C GLU A 420 13.29 14.52 -11.77
N GLN A 421 13.18 15.86 -11.76
CA GLN A 421 12.32 16.57 -10.81
C GLN A 421 10.86 16.10 -10.92
N ALA A 422 10.33 16.05 -12.15
CA ALA A 422 8.95 15.66 -12.38
C ALA A 422 8.69 14.21 -11.93
N MET A 423 9.62 13.31 -12.21
CA MET A 423 9.57 11.91 -11.80
C MET A 423 9.61 11.77 -10.27
N ARG A 424 10.46 12.56 -9.58
CA ARG A 424 10.54 12.64 -8.12
C ARG A 424 9.30 13.23 -7.47
N GLU A 425 8.63 14.18 -8.12
CA GLU A 425 7.43 14.85 -7.62
C GLU A 425 6.10 14.16 -8.00
N SER A 426 6.14 13.06 -8.73
CA SER A 426 4.97 12.25 -9.13
C SER A 426 5.13 10.78 -8.79
N ASP A 427 5.49 9.92 -9.74
CA ASP A 427 5.50 8.46 -9.54
C ASP A 427 6.43 8.03 -8.42
N LEU A 428 7.67 8.54 -8.39
CA LEU A 428 8.61 8.15 -7.35
C LEU A 428 8.17 8.64 -5.97
N LEU A 429 7.46 9.77 -5.87
CA LEU A 429 6.87 10.19 -4.59
C LEU A 429 5.81 9.18 -4.13
N ALA A 430 4.99 8.65 -5.04
CA ALA A 430 4.01 7.61 -4.70
C ALA A 430 4.71 6.34 -4.17
N PHE A 431 5.77 5.89 -4.84
CA PHE A 431 6.59 4.75 -4.40
C PHE A 431 7.31 5.00 -3.08
N GLU A 432 7.83 6.21 -2.85
CA GLU A 432 8.50 6.60 -1.61
C GLU A 432 7.53 6.57 -0.43
N ILE A 433 6.35 7.17 -0.58
CA ILE A 433 5.30 7.14 0.45
C ILE A 433 4.83 5.69 0.71
N ALA A 434 4.63 4.88 -0.35
CA ALA A 434 4.25 3.48 -0.19
C ALA A 434 5.34 2.65 0.52
N LEU A 435 6.61 2.98 0.30
CA LEU A 435 7.74 2.36 0.99
C LEU A 435 7.79 2.76 2.47
N ASP A 436 7.57 4.03 2.79
CA ASP A 436 7.58 4.54 4.16
C ASP A 436 6.41 3.97 4.99
N GLU A 437 5.21 3.93 4.41
CA GLU A 437 3.98 3.43 5.05
C GLU A 437 3.97 1.89 5.12
N GLY A 438 4.29 1.23 4.01
CA GLY A 438 4.13 -0.22 3.84
C GLY A 438 5.34 -1.06 4.20
N LYS A 439 6.55 -0.50 4.05
CA LYS A 439 7.84 -1.20 4.23
C LYS A 439 7.90 -2.52 3.46
N PRO A 440 7.70 -2.53 2.12
CA PRO A 440 7.62 -3.75 1.33
C PRO A 440 8.89 -4.62 1.49
N GLY A 441 8.74 -5.94 1.45
CA GLY A 441 9.86 -6.87 1.53
C GLY A 441 10.58 -7.07 0.19
N SER A 442 9.88 -6.83 -0.93
CA SER A 442 10.41 -6.85 -2.28
C SER A 442 9.90 -5.69 -3.15
N VAL A 443 10.66 -5.35 -4.19
CA VAL A 443 10.26 -4.43 -5.25
C VAL A 443 10.37 -5.13 -6.59
N MET A 444 9.40 -4.95 -7.49
CA MET A 444 9.46 -5.45 -8.86
C MET A 444 9.77 -4.32 -9.83
N CYS A 445 10.88 -4.41 -10.56
CA CYS A 445 11.22 -3.43 -11.59
C CYS A 445 10.32 -3.57 -12.82
N SER A 446 10.02 -2.45 -13.48
CA SER A 446 9.10 -2.40 -14.63
C SER A 446 9.69 -2.94 -15.93
N TYR A 447 8.78 -3.29 -16.85
CA TYR A 447 9.10 -3.72 -18.21
C TYR A 447 9.73 -2.64 -19.07
N ASN A 448 9.18 -1.43 -18.99
CA ASN A 448 9.46 -0.37 -19.94
C ASN A 448 10.87 0.20 -19.78
N ARG A 449 11.30 0.94 -20.79
CA ARG A 449 12.43 1.85 -20.66
C ARG A 449 11.95 3.12 -19.96
N ILE A 450 12.83 3.73 -19.18
CA ILE A 450 12.69 5.06 -18.60
C ILE A 450 13.91 5.84 -19.06
N ASN A 451 13.69 6.96 -19.76
CA ASN A 451 14.76 7.78 -20.33
C ASN A 451 15.81 6.94 -21.10
N GLY A 452 15.34 5.97 -21.89
CA GLY A 452 16.13 5.08 -22.74
C GLY A 452 16.71 3.82 -22.07
N THR A 453 16.56 3.63 -20.75
CA THR A 453 17.09 2.47 -20.01
C THR A 453 15.97 1.60 -19.45
N TYR A 454 16.02 0.28 -19.69
CA TYR A 454 15.04 -0.66 -19.12
C TYR A 454 14.98 -0.58 -17.60
N GLY A 455 13.79 -0.65 -17.02
CA GLY A 455 13.56 -0.55 -15.57
C GLY A 455 14.46 -1.50 -14.77
N CYS A 456 14.55 -2.76 -15.19
CA CYS A 456 15.40 -3.79 -14.57
C CYS A 456 16.90 -3.69 -14.87
N GLU A 457 17.34 -2.64 -15.58
CA GLU A 457 18.74 -2.29 -15.80
C GLU A 457 19.05 -0.84 -15.38
N HIS A 458 18.14 -0.18 -14.67
CA HIS A 458 18.20 1.25 -14.39
C HIS A 458 18.91 1.56 -13.05
N ASP A 459 20.23 1.77 -13.10
CA ASP A 459 21.08 2.04 -11.92
C ASP A 459 20.57 3.21 -11.06
N TYR A 460 20.19 4.32 -11.69
CA TYR A 460 19.65 5.46 -10.94
C TYR A 460 18.42 5.09 -10.12
N LEU A 461 17.46 4.31 -10.66
CA LEU A 461 16.24 3.95 -9.95
C LEU A 461 16.53 2.91 -8.86
N MET A 462 17.19 1.81 -9.20
CA MET A 462 17.34 0.68 -8.27
C MET A 462 18.46 0.89 -7.24
N ASN A 463 19.62 1.37 -7.66
CA ASN A 463 20.74 1.61 -6.73
C ASN A 463 20.64 2.97 -6.07
N GLN A 464 20.62 4.05 -6.86
CA GLN A 464 20.75 5.41 -6.30
C GLN A 464 19.50 5.81 -5.52
N VAL A 465 18.32 5.77 -6.14
CA VAL A 465 17.06 6.15 -5.49
C VAL A 465 16.65 5.12 -4.45
N LEU A 466 16.32 3.89 -4.87
CA LEU A 466 15.68 2.91 -3.99
C LEU A 466 16.61 2.41 -2.88
N LYS A 467 17.81 1.93 -3.21
CA LYS A 467 18.71 1.30 -2.22
C LYS A 467 19.55 2.32 -1.44
N GLN A 468 20.05 3.37 -2.09
CA GLN A 468 20.98 4.31 -1.45
C GLN A 468 20.28 5.51 -0.82
N GLU A 469 19.30 6.13 -1.47
CA GLU A 469 18.60 7.29 -0.92
C GLU A 469 17.47 6.85 0.02
N TRP A 470 16.55 6.00 -0.43
CA TRP A 470 15.40 5.50 0.36
C TRP A 470 15.76 4.35 1.31
N LYS A 471 16.99 3.84 1.25
CA LYS A 471 17.50 2.79 2.14
C LYS A 471 16.68 1.50 2.13
N PHE A 472 16.10 1.14 0.98
CA PHE A 472 15.32 -0.09 0.84
C PHE A 472 16.13 -1.34 1.24
N PRO A 473 15.72 -2.06 2.30
CA PRO A 473 16.47 -3.18 2.84
C PRO A 473 16.17 -4.51 2.15
N GLY A 474 15.07 -4.58 1.38
CA GLY A 474 14.63 -5.78 0.70
C GLY A 474 15.42 -6.10 -0.56
N PHE A 475 14.84 -6.98 -1.39
CA PHE A 475 15.40 -7.39 -2.68
C PHE A 475 14.56 -6.87 -3.85
N VAL A 476 15.22 -6.62 -4.98
CA VAL A 476 14.57 -6.26 -6.24
C VAL A 476 14.45 -7.49 -7.11
N MET A 477 13.24 -7.81 -7.52
CA MET A 477 12.96 -8.83 -8.52
C MET A 477 12.56 -8.22 -9.86
N SER A 478 12.72 -8.97 -10.94
CA SER A 478 12.22 -8.54 -12.25
C SER A 478 10.74 -8.84 -12.43
N ASP A 479 10.10 -8.07 -13.30
CA ASP A 479 8.89 -8.54 -13.95
C ASP A 479 9.19 -9.71 -14.92
N TRP A 480 8.16 -10.43 -15.35
CA TRP A 480 8.26 -11.62 -16.21
C TRP A 480 8.58 -11.25 -17.67
N GLY A 481 9.86 -11.28 -18.04
CA GLY A 481 10.31 -10.82 -19.36
C GLY A 481 11.07 -9.49 -19.33
N GLY A 482 11.30 -8.93 -18.13
CA GLY A 482 11.93 -7.62 -17.95
C GLY A 482 13.47 -7.64 -17.97
N VAL A 483 14.12 -8.80 -18.11
CA VAL A 483 15.59 -8.89 -18.01
C VAL A 483 16.24 -9.06 -19.38
N HIS A 484 17.24 -8.21 -19.66
CA HIS A 484 17.92 -8.20 -20.96
C HIS A 484 19.45 -8.42 -20.88
N SER A 485 19.99 -8.58 -19.67
CA SER A 485 21.41 -8.85 -19.44
C SER A 485 21.66 -9.46 -18.06
N GLY A 486 22.81 -10.14 -17.91
CA GLY A 486 23.28 -10.63 -16.60
C GLY A 486 24.02 -9.55 -15.83
N SER A 487 25.22 -9.18 -16.30
CA SER A 487 26.11 -8.26 -15.58
C SER A 487 25.56 -6.84 -15.44
N LYS A 488 24.98 -6.25 -16.50
CA LYS A 488 24.46 -4.89 -16.46
C LYS A 488 23.27 -4.78 -15.50
N ALA A 489 22.30 -5.69 -15.56
CA ALA A 489 21.18 -5.73 -14.62
C ALA A 489 21.64 -5.96 -13.16
N ALA A 490 22.54 -6.92 -12.93
CA ALA A 490 23.07 -7.19 -11.59
C ALA A 490 23.82 -5.99 -10.99
N LEU A 491 24.64 -5.29 -11.80
CA LEU A 491 25.36 -4.08 -11.38
C LEU A 491 24.42 -2.88 -11.18
N ALA A 492 23.31 -2.80 -11.93
CA ALA A 492 22.29 -1.77 -11.77
C ALA A 492 21.41 -1.95 -10.53
N GLY A 493 21.48 -3.10 -9.86
CA GLY A 493 20.79 -3.33 -8.59
C GLY A 493 19.70 -4.40 -8.61
N LEU A 494 19.48 -5.11 -9.72
CA LEU A 494 18.55 -6.25 -9.75
C LEU A 494 19.11 -7.41 -8.92
N ASP A 495 18.30 -8.03 -8.05
CA ASP A 495 18.70 -9.11 -7.16
C ASP A 495 18.18 -10.50 -7.59
N GLN A 496 17.01 -10.56 -8.26
CA GLN A 496 16.41 -11.83 -8.68
C GLN A 496 15.72 -11.71 -10.05
N GLN A 497 16.02 -12.62 -10.99
CA GLN A 497 15.32 -12.73 -12.28
C GLN A 497 14.08 -13.61 -12.15
N SER A 498 12.94 -13.17 -12.69
CA SER A 498 11.68 -13.92 -12.66
C SER A 498 11.45 -14.73 -13.93
N ALA A 499 11.38 -16.06 -13.80
CA ALA A 499 10.96 -17.00 -14.86
C ALA A 499 11.67 -16.83 -16.23
N GLY A 500 12.97 -16.58 -16.20
CA GLY A 500 13.77 -16.30 -17.39
C GLY A 500 13.79 -17.42 -18.43
N GLU A 501 13.46 -18.66 -18.05
CA GLU A 501 13.37 -19.81 -18.93
C GLU A 501 12.11 -19.83 -19.83
N VAL A 502 11.12 -19.00 -19.48
CA VAL A 502 9.86 -18.84 -20.22
C VAL A 502 9.80 -17.49 -20.92
N PHE A 503 10.11 -16.40 -20.21
CA PHE A 503 9.78 -15.05 -20.68
C PHE A 503 10.96 -14.24 -21.23
N ASP A 504 12.19 -14.61 -20.87
CA ASP A 504 13.40 -13.92 -21.33
C ASP A 504 14.11 -14.68 -22.46
N LYS A 505 15.04 -13.99 -23.14
CA LYS A 505 15.90 -14.62 -24.16
C LYS A 505 16.89 -15.64 -23.57
N ALA A 506 17.17 -15.53 -22.27
CA ALA A 506 18.05 -16.40 -21.52
C ALA A 506 17.79 -16.27 -20.01
N VAL A 507 18.18 -17.29 -19.25
CA VAL A 507 18.32 -17.18 -17.78
C VAL A 507 19.62 -16.42 -17.48
N TYR A 508 19.55 -15.10 -17.55
CA TYR A 508 20.68 -14.18 -17.37
C TYR A 508 21.33 -14.28 -15.99
N PHE A 509 20.55 -14.58 -14.95
CA PHE A 509 20.99 -14.67 -13.55
C PHE A 509 21.50 -16.06 -13.15
N ASP A 510 21.78 -16.93 -14.14
CA ASP A 510 22.54 -18.18 -13.94
C ASP A 510 23.83 -18.17 -14.78
N ALA A 511 23.96 -18.98 -15.84
CA ALA A 511 25.20 -19.15 -16.59
C ALA A 511 25.88 -17.83 -17.05
N PRO A 512 25.17 -16.83 -17.61
CA PRO A 512 25.79 -15.56 -17.99
C PRO A 512 26.35 -14.78 -16.79
N LEU A 513 25.63 -14.73 -15.68
CA LEU A 513 26.09 -14.05 -14.47
C LEU A 513 27.22 -14.80 -13.77
N ARG A 514 27.20 -16.14 -13.77
CA ARG A 514 28.33 -16.98 -13.31
C ARG A 514 29.63 -16.63 -14.03
N LEU A 515 29.57 -16.51 -15.35
CA LEU A 515 30.73 -16.10 -16.15
C LEU A 515 31.19 -14.68 -15.80
N ALA A 516 30.26 -13.75 -15.60
CA ALA A 516 30.58 -12.38 -15.21
C ALA A 516 31.23 -12.29 -13.82
N VAL A 517 30.79 -13.11 -12.86
CA VAL A 517 31.38 -13.21 -11.52
C VAL A 517 32.75 -13.86 -11.57
N ALA A 518 32.89 -15.00 -12.25
CA ALA A 518 34.17 -15.70 -12.41
C ALA A 518 35.22 -14.82 -13.13
N GLY A 519 34.78 -14.02 -14.10
CA GLY A 519 35.61 -13.05 -14.81
C GLY A 519 35.86 -11.74 -14.07
N GLY A 520 35.30 -11.54 -12.86
CA GLY A 520 35.46 -10.33 -12.05
C GLY A 520 34.72 -9.10 -12.58
N THR A 521 33.88 -9.22 -13.60
CA THR A 521 33.02 -8.13 -14.10
C THR A 521 31.93 -7.79 -13.08
N VAL A 522 31.37 -8.80 -12.42
CA VAL A 522 30.49 -8.63 -11.25
C VAL A 522 31.29 -9.07 -10.01
N PRO A 523 31.51 -8.20 -9.02
CA PRO A 523 32.23 -8.59 -7.82
C PRO A 523 31.51 -9.70 -7.03
N GLN A 524 32.25 -10.60 -6.39
CA GLN A 524 31.69 -11.61 -5.47
C GLN A 524 30.82 -10.96 -4.38
N ALA A 525 31.21 -9.77 -3.89
CA ALA A 525 30.43 -9.02 -2.91
C ALA A 525 29.03 -8.64 -3.43
N ARG A 526 28.85 -8.42 -4.74
CA ARG A 526 27.53 -8.15 -5.31
C ARG A 526 26.67 -9.43 -5.36
N LEU A 527 27.27 -10.57 -5.70
CA LEU A 527 26.60 -11.88 -5.60
C LEU A 527 26.13 -12.14 -4.16
N ASP A 528 26.99 -11.91 -3.18
CA ASP A 528 26.66 -12.12 -1.77
C ASP A 528 25.58 -11.14 -1.28
N ASP A 529 25.60 -9.88 -1.72
CA ASP A 529 24.57 -8.87 -1.40
C ASP A 529 23.19 -9.24 -1.96
N MET A 530 23.10 -9.71 -3.22
CA MET A 530 21.82 -10.15 -3.81
C MET A 530 21.17 -11.26 -2.96
N VAL A 531 21.96 -12.28 -2.61
CA VAL A 531 21.48 -13.41 -1.82
C VAL A 531 21.17 -12.99 -0.38
N ALA A 532 22.00 -12.12 0.22
CA ALA A 532 21.77 -11.60 1.56
C ALA A 532 20.45 -10.83 1.67
N ARG A 533 20.10 -10.01 0.68
CA ARG A 533 18.83 -9.27 0.63
C ARG A 533 17.63 -10.19 0.59
N ILE A 534 17.67 -11.22 -0.26
CA ILE A 534 16.60 -12.22 -0.35
C ILE A 534 16.41 -12.94 0.99
N LEU A 535 17.50 -13.47 1.56
CA LEU A 535 17.45 -14.21 2.83
C LEU A 535 17.05 -13.31 4.01
N ARG A 536 17.55 -12.07 4.06
CA ARG A 536 17.17 -11.08 5.07
C ARG A 536 15.67 -10.82 5.02
N THR A 537 15.09 -10.63 3.84
CA THR A 537 13.64 -10.45 3.69
C THR A 537 12.88 -11.69 4.16
N MET A 538 13.32 -12.89 3.79
CA MET A 538 12.69 -14.13 4.23
C MET A 538 12.71 -14.29 5.76
N PHE A 539 13.80 -13.91 6.44
CA PHE A 539 13.84 -13.89 7.90
C PHE A 539 12.91 -12.83 8.49
N ALA A 540 12.96 -11.60 7.97
CA ALA A 540 12.17 -10.48 8.49
C ALA A 540 10.66 -10.68 8.41
N HIS A 541 10.18 -11.44 7.43
CA HIS A 541 8.75 -11.77 7.29
C HIS A 541 8.38 -13.14 7.89
N GLY A 542 9.31 -13.80 8.56
CA GLY A 542 9.04 -15.03 9.30
C GLY A 542 8.94 -16.29 8.42
N ASN A 543 9.42 -16.28 7.18
CA ASN A 543 9.31 -17.44 6.29
C ASN A 543 10.01 -18.70 6.84
N PHE A 544 11.05 -18.51 7.66
CA PHE A 544 11.76 -19.60 8.35
C PHE A 544 11.07 -20.05 9.63
N ASP A 545 10.43 -19.11 10.34
CA ASP A 545 9.97 -19.30 11.71
C ASP A 545 8.46 -19.66 11.76
N LEU A 546 7.70 -19.16 10.79
CA LEU A 546 6.25 -19.31 10.59
C LEU A 546 5.93 -19.61 9.11
N PRO A 547 6.43 -20.73 8.55
CA PRO A 547 6.26 -21.04 7.15
C PRO A 547 4.76 -21.20 6.79
N PRO A 548 4.37 -20.82 5.56
CA PRO A 548 2.98 -20.86 5.13
C PRO A 548 2.45 -22.30 5.10
N GLN A 549 1.16 -22.46 5.35
CA GLN A 549 0.49 -23.76 5.51
C GLN A 549 -0.54 -23.96 4.41
N HIS A 550 -1.08 -25.18 4.27
CA HIS A 550 -2.29 -25.42 3.50
C HIS A 550 -3.45 -25.68 4.46
N VAL A 551 -4.28 -24.67 4.69
CA VAL A 551 -5.45 -24.74 5.55
C VAL A 551 -6.62 -24.01 4.88
N PRO A 552 -7.89 -24.32 5.22
CA PRO A 552 -9.03 -23.60 4.69
C PRO A 552 -8.95 -22.10 4.96
N ILE A 553 -9.39 -21.30 3.98
CA ILE A 553 -9.52 -19.85 4.15
C ILE A 553 -10.82 -19.49 4.87
N ASP A 554 -10.88 -18.28 5.46
CA ASP A 554 -12.09 -17.74 6.10
C ASP A 554 -12.91 -16.94 5.08
N ASP A 555 -13.87 -17.61 4.45
CA ASP A 555 -14.72 -17.05 3.40
C ASP A 555 -15.58 -15.88 3.89
N GLU A 556 -16.11 -15.95 5.12
CA GLU A 556 -17.00 -14.91 5.63
C GLU A 556 -16.22 -13.63 5.98
N ALA A 557 -15.02 -13.76 6.55
CA ALA A 557 -14.13 -12.61 6.76
C ALA A 557 -13.74 -11.97 5.41
N GLY A 558 -13.42 -12.78 4.41
CA GLY A 558 -13.12 -12.32 3.06
C GLY A 558 -14.30 -11.59 2.40
N PHE A 559 -15.50 -12.15 2.50
CA PHE A 559 -16.72 -11.51 2.01
C PHE A 559 -17.03 -10.19 2.72
N ALA A 560 -16.89 -10.13 4.04
CA ALA A 560 -17.11 -8.90 4.79
C ALA A 560 -16.13 -7.80 4.35
N ALA A 561 -14.85 -8.14 4.16
CA ALA A 561 -13.86 -7.21 3.66
C ALA A 561 -14.20 -6.71 2.25
N ALA A 562 -14.53 -7.63 1.33
CA ALA A 562 -14.87 -7.28 -0.05
C ALA A 562 -16.12 -6.39 -0.14
N GLN A 563 -17.18 -6.73 0.59
CA GLN A 563 -18.42 -5.95 0.60
C GLN A 563 -18.18 -4.53 1.13
N ARG A 564 -17.49 -4.43 2.26
CA ARG A 564 -17.21 -3.13 2.90
C ARG A 564 -16.36 -2.23 1.99
N THR A 565 -15.39 -2.79 1.27
CA THR A 565 -14.60 -2.02 0.32
C THR A 565 -15.46 -1.43 -0.80
N VAL A 566 -16.44 -2.15 -1.34
CA VAL A 566 -17.37 -1.60 -2.35
C VAL A 566 -18.31 -0.56 -1.75
N GLU A 567 -18.83 -0.80 -0.55
CA GLU A 567 -19.72 0.13 0.17
C GLU A 567 -19.04 1.47 0.47
N GLU A 568 -17.76 1.45 0.86
CA GLU A 568 -16.98 2.66 1.11
C GLU A 568 -16.35 3.26 -0.16
N GLY A 569 -16.11 2.44 -1.19
CA GLY A 569 -15.38 2.80 -2.41
C GLY A 569 -16.24 3.14 -3.62
N SER A 570 -17.54 2.82 -3.61
CA SER A 570 -18.43 3.24 -4.68
C SER A 570 -18.71 4.73 -4.58
N VAL A 571 -18.65 5.43 -5.71
CA VAL A 571 -18.77 6.89 -5.78
C VAL A 571 -20.12 7.27 -6.39
N LEU A 572 -20.96 7.96 -5.62
CA LEU A 572 -22.16 8.58 -6.17
C LEU A 572 -21.75 9.85 -6.92
N LEU A 573 -21.63 9.77 -8.24
CA LEU A 573 -21.17 10.88 -9.08
C LEU A 573 -22.23 11.94 -9.28
N ARG A 574 -23.50 11.52 -9.40
CA ARG A 574 -24.64 12.39 -9.66
C ARG A 574 -25.87 11.83 -8.97
N ASN A 575 -26.72 12.72 -8.43
CA ASN A 575 -28.02 12.36 -7.86
C ASN A 575 -28.99 13.57 -7.93
N ALA A 576 -29.41 13.93 -9.13
CA ALA A 576 -30.32 15.04 -9.36
C ALA A 576 -31.76 14.69 -8.96
N GLY A 577 -32.39 15.54 -8.15
CA GLY A 577 -33.76 15.33 -7.67
C GLY A 577 -33.90 14.23 -6.61
N ASP A 578 -32.79 13.86 -5.96
CA ASP A 578 -32.74 12.84 -4.90
C ASP A 578 -33.40 11.51 -5.31
N VAL A 579 -33.16 11.08 -6.55
CA VAL A 579 -33.71 9.82 -7.09
C VAL A 579 -33.15 8.57 -6.39
N LEU A 580 -31.97 8.69 -5.79
CA LEU A 580 -31.41 7.73 -4.85
C LEU A 580 -31.35 8.34 -3.42
N PRO A 581 -31.53 7.52 -2.37
CA PRO A 581 -31.78 6.07 -2.41
C PRO A 581 -33.18 5.72 -2.93
N LEU A 582 -33.37 4.46 -3.34
CA LEU A 582 -34.63 3.95 -3.86
C LEU A 582 -35.77 4.10 -2.84
N GLY A 583 -36.68 5.04 -3.11
CA GLY A 583 -37.87 5.26 -2.31
C GLY A 583 -38.77 4.02 -2.24
N LYS A 584 -39.55 3.92 -1.16
CA LYS A 584 -40.51 2.82 -0.96
C LYS A 584 -41.66 2.87 -1.96
N GLU A 585 -41.92 4.02 -2.56
CA GLU A 585 -42.93 4.20 -3.62
C GLU A 585 -42.50 3.64 -4.98
N VAL A 586 -41.21 3.36 -5.18
CA VAL A 586 -40.71 2.68 -6.38
C VAL A 586 -41.00 1.19 -6.23
N GLN A 587 -42.01 0.69 -6.94
CA GLN A 587 -42.55 -0.67 -6.78
C GLN A 587 -42.30 -1.54 -8.01
N ARG A 588 -42.07 -0.95 -9.18
CA ARG A 588 -41.67 -1.64 -10.42
C ARG A 588 -40.33 -1.13 -10.87
N ILE A 589 -39.31 -1.98 -10.82
CA ILE A 589 -37.94 -1.66 -11.19
C ILE A 589 -37.55 -2.57 -12.36
N VAL A 590 -36.91 -2.00 -13.38
CA VAL A 590 -36.23 -2.81 -14.40
C VAL A 590 -34.72 -2.60 -14.30
N ILE A 591 -33.99 -3.70 -14.18
CA ILE A 591 -32.52 -3.74 -14.30
C ILE A 591 -32.18 -4.09 -15.74
N ILE A 592 -31.26 -3.34 -16.34
CA ILE A 592 -30.91 -3.46 -17.76
C ILE A 592 -29.40 -3.61 -17.92
N GLY A 593 -28.97 -4.65 -18.64
CA GLY A 593 -27.57 -4.78 -19.09
C GLY A 593 -26.59 -5.35 -18.06
N GLY A 594 -25.31 -5.28 -18.42
CA GLY A 594 -24.16 -5.59 -17.57
C GLY A 594 -24.09 -7.01 -16.98
N HIS A 595 -24.91 -7.95 -17.45
CA HIS A 595 -25.08 -9.26 -16.80
C HIS A 595 -25.42 -9.18 -15.30
N ALA A 596 -26.14 -8.12 -14.90
CA ALA A 596 -26.53 -7.89 -13.51
C ALA A 596 -27.45 -9.01 -12.95
N ASP A 597 -28.02 -9.85 -13.81
CA ASP A 597 -28.74 -11.08 -13.44
C ASP A 597 -27.82 -12.20 -12.92
N LYS A 598 -26.51 -12.11 -13.15
CA LYS A 598 -25.55 -13.19 -12.89
C LYS A 598 -24.40 -12.79 -11.98
N GLY A 599 -23.83 -11.61 -12.18
CA GLY A 599 -22.60 -11.22 -11.48
C GLY A 599 -22.16 -9.79 -11.73
N VAL A 600 -20.97 -9.48 -11.24
CA VAL A 600 -20.28 -8.20 -11.41
C VAL A 600 -18.93 -8.44 -12.09
N ILE A 601 -18.48 -7.50 -12.91
CA ILE A 601 -17.27 -7.68 -13.73
C ILE A 601 -15.98 -7.50 -12.91
N GLY A 602 -14.95 -8.28 -13.26
CA GLY A 602 -13.58 -8.16 -12.75
C GLY A 602 -12.58 -7.83 -13.86
N GLY A 603 -11.37 -7.40 -13.47
CA GLY A 603 -10.26 -7.19 -14.40
C GLY A 603 -9.64 -8.51 -14.88
N GLY A 604 -8.93 -8.45 -16.02
CA GLY A 604 -8.17 -9.58 -16.56
C GLY A 604 -6.68 -9.58 -16.17
N GLY A 605 -5.88 -10.44 -16.80
CA GLY A 605 -4.44 -10.49 -16.59
C GLY A 605 -3.99 -11.21 -15.31
N SER A 606 -2.82 -10.85 -14.81
CA SER A 606 -2.19 -11.49 -13.64
C SER A 606 -3.03 -11.40 -12.37
N SER A 607 -3.71 -10.28 -12.06
CA SER A 607 -4.54 -10.20 -10.84
C SER A 607 -5.94 -10.80 -10.96
N MET A 608 -6.27 -11.49 -12.05
CA MET A 608 -7.59 -12.09 -12.24
C MET A 608 -7.87 -13.23 -11.22
N VAL A 609 -8.80 -13.00 -10.29
CA VAL A 609 -9.32 -14.03 -9.38
C VAL A 609 -10.51 -14.76 -10.00
N GLY A 610 -10.27 -15.94 -10.58
CA GLY A 610 -11.29 -16.73 -11.28
C GLY A 610 -12.00 -17.81 -10.46
N TRP A 611 -11.54 -18.08 -9.22
CA TRP A 611 -12.06 -19.15 -8.36
C TRP A 611 -12.35 -18.59 -6.98
N THR A 612 -13.63 -18.56 -6.60
CA THR A 612 -14.10 -18.01 -5.33
C THR A 612 -14.98 -19.02 -4.60
N ALA A 613 -15.25 -18.79 -3.31
CA ALA A 613 -16.14 -19.64 -2.51
C ALA A 613 -17.57 -19.73 -3.08
N ARG A 614 -18.02 -18.76 -3.88
CA ARG A 614 -19.34 -18.78 -4.55
C ARG A 614 -19.31 -19.34 -5.97
N GLY A 615 -18.16 -19.84 -6.42
CA GLY A 615 -17.98 -20.43 -7.74
C GLY A 615 -16.97 -19.68 -8.61
N THR A 616 -17.02 -19.99 -9.90
CA THR A 616 -16.10 -19.45 -10.92
C THR A 616 -16.78 -18.34 -11.73
N ASN A 617 -16.54 -18.27 -13.04
CA ASN A 617 -17.12 -17.24 -13.90
C ASN A 617 -18.64 -17.44 -14.06
N ALA A 618 -19.43 -16.48 -13.59
CA ALA A 618 -20.89 -16.49 -13.70
C ALA A 618 -21.39 -16.31 -15.15
N VAL A 619 -20.54 -15.77 -16.03
CA VAL A 619 -20.86 -15.51 -17.44
C VAL A 619 -19.75 -16.06 -18.34
N PRO A 620 -19.61 -17.39 -18.45
CA PRO A 620 -18.56 -17.99 -19.27
C PRO A 620 -18.80 -17.70 -20.77
N GLY A 621 -17.70 -17.58 -21.52
CA GLY A 621 -17.74 -17.44 -22.99
C GLY A 621 -17.73 -16.00 -23.50
N VAL A 622 -17.74 -15.00 -22.62
CA VAL A 622 -17.47 -13.60 -23.01
C VAL A 622 -16.02 -13.48 -23.46
N LEU A 623 -15.80 -12.88 -24.63
CA LEU A 623 -14.47 -12.75 -25.22
C LEU A 623 -13.70 -11.55 -24.63
N PRO A 624 -12.36 -11.65 -24.49
CA PRO A 624 -11.53 -12.84 -24.76
C PRO A 624 -11.73 -13.94 -23.71
N THR A 625 -11.62 -15.21 -24.10
CA THR A 625 -11.76 -16.40 -23.21
C THR A 625 -10.43 -16.95 -22.70
N THR A 626 -9.31 -16.41 -23.19
CA THR A 626 -7.94 -16.79 -22.86
C THR A 626 -7.11 -15.52 -22.71
N TRP A 627 -5.86 -15.64 -22.24
CA TRP A 627 -4.96 -14.52 -21.98
C TRP A 627 -5.08 -13.38 -23.02
N PRO A 628 -5.25 -12.12 -22.57
CA PRO A 628 -5.27 -11.65 -21.18
C PRO A 628 -6.60 -11.89 -20.43
N GLY A 629 -7.57 -12.58 -21.03
CA GLY A 629 -8.78 -13.09 -20.38
C GLY A 629 -8.60 -14.46 -19.71
N PRO A 630 -9.70 -15.14 -19.33
CA PRO A 630 -11.09 -14.82 -19.67
C PRO A 630 -11.63 -13.53 -19.03
N VAL A 631 -12.65 -12.93 -19.64
CA VAL A 631 -13.49 -11.93 -18.97
C VAL A 631 -14.23 -12.61 -17.82
N ILE A 632 -13.98 -12.19 -16.58
CA ILE A 632 -14.59 -12.77 -15.38
C ILE A 632 -15.75 -11.91 -14.90
N PHE A 633 -16.88 -12.57 -14.66
CA PHE A 633 -17.94 -12.06 -13.80
C PHE A 633 -17.98 -12.86 -12.51
N HIS A 634 -17.74 -12.21 -11.38
CA HIS A 634 -17.83 -12.84 -10.06
C HIS A 634 -19.30 -13.14 -9.72
N PRO A 635 -19.62 -14.32 -9.15
CA PRO A 635 -20.99 -14.76 -8.88
C PRO A 635 -21.61 -14.02 -7.68
N SER A 636 -21.96 -12.76 -7.92
CA SER A 636 -22.62 -11.83 -7.00
C SER A 636 -23.57 -10.98 -7.84
N SER A 637 -24.81 -11.45 -8.03
CA SER A 637 -25.80 -10.80 -8.90
C SER A 637 -26.39 -9.55 -8.23
N PRO A 638 -26.26 -8.35 -8.83
CA PRO A 638 -26.99 -7.16 -8.36
C PRO A 638 -28.52 -7.33 -8.39
N LEU A 639 -29.07 -8.07 -9.36
CA LEU A 639 -30.52 -8.35 -9.44
C LEU A 639 -31.01 -9.13 -8.22
N GLU A 640 -30.37 -10.25 -7.89
CA GLU A 640 -30.78 -11.08 -6.76
C GLU A 640 -30.55 -10.37 -5.43
N ALA A 641 -29.45 -9.63 -5.30
CA ALA A 641 -29.20 -8.79 -4.14
C ALA A 641 -30.27 -7.70 -3.95
N LEU A 642 -30.66 -7.00 -5.03
CA LEU A 642 -31.67 -5.97 -4.94
C LEU A 642 -33.06 -6.55 -4.64
N ARG A 643 -33.40 -7.72 -5.18
CA ARG A 643 -34.63 -8.45 -4.82
C ARG A 643 -34.66 -8.83 -3.34
N ALA A 644 -33.52 -9.20 -2.76
CA ALA A 644 -33.42 -9.49 -1.35
C ALA A 644 -33.62 -8.24 -0.46
N GLU A 645 -33.10 -7.07 -0.88
CA GLU A 645 -33.28 -5.80 -0.15
C GLU A 645 -34.66 -5.15 -0.38
N ARG A 646 -35.33 -5.45 -1.51
CA ARG A 646 -36.67 -4.93 -1.89
C ARG A 646 -37.64 -6.05 -2.24
N PRO A 647 -38.00 -6.93 -1.29
CA PRO A 647 -38.96 -8.02 -1.53
C PRO A 647 -40.39 -7.53 -1.79
N ASP A 648 -40.66 -6.24 -1.51
CA ASP A 648 -41.93 -5.57 -1.78
C ASP A 648 -42.09 -5.14 -3.25
N ALA A 649 -40.97 -4.97 -3.99
CA ALA A 649 -40.99 -4.49 -5.37
C ALA A 649 -40.95 -5.63 -6.39
N THR A 650 -41.58 -5.41 -7.55
CA THR A 650 -41.38 -6.25 -8.74
C THR A 650 -40.12 -5.77 -9.46
N ILE A 651 -39.11 -6.64 -9.52
CA ILE A 651 -37.82 -6.32 -10.16
C ILE A 651 -37.57 -7.28 -11.32
N GLU A 652 -37.56 -6.74 -12.53
CA GLU A 652 -37.33 -7.48 -13.77
C GLU A 652 -35.93 -7.21 -14.33
N TYR A 653 -35.45 -8.11 -15.18
CA TYR A 653 -34.18 -7.97 -15.88
C TYR A 653 -34.37 -8.01 -17.38
N VAL A 654 -33.67 -7.11 -18.08
CA VAL A 654 -33.55 -7.10 -19.55
C VAL A 654 -32.07 -7.02 -19.91
N ASP A 655 -31.61 -7.80 -20.89
CA ASP A 655 -30.18 -7.87 -21.22
C ASP A 655 -29.60 -6.60 -21.88
N GLY A 656 -30.45 -5.71 -22.40
CA GLY A 656 -30.05 -4.45 -23.03
C GLY A 656 -29.56 -4.55 -24.48
N ARG A 657 -29.51 -5.74 -25.10
CA ARG A 657 -29.02 -5.90 -26.49
C ARG A 657 -30.00 -5.35 -27.53
N ASP A 658 -31.29 -5.39 -27.23
CA ASP A 658 -32.33 -4.69 -27.99
C ASP A 658 -32.72 -3.39 -27.26
N VAL A 659 -32.19 -2.26 -27.75
CA VAL A 659 -32.45 -0.93 -27.18
C VAL A 659 -33.95 -0.60 -27.16
N ALA A 660 -34.71 -1.02 -28.16
CA ALA A 660 -36.15 -0.75 -28.21
C ALA A 660 -36.91 -1.59 -27.19
N ALA A 661 -36.50 -2.84 -26.96
CA ALA A 661 -37.06 -3.67 -25.88
C ALA A 661 -36.72 -3.10 -24.49
N ALA A 662 -35.47 -2.70 -24.28
CA ALA A 662 -35.01 -2.05 -23.05
C ALA A 662 -35.79 -0.76 -22.76
N ALA A 663 -35.97 0.11 -23.76
CA ALA A 663 -36.76 1.33 -23.64
C ALA A 663 -38.24 1.06 -23.31
N ARG A 664 -38.86 0.04 -23.93
CA ARG A 664 -40.24 -0.36 -23.61
C ARG A 664 -40.37 -0.85 -22.16
N ALA A 665 -39.43 -1.66 -21.68
CA ALA A 665 -39.42 -2.13 -20.31
C ALA A 665 -39.21 -0.96 -19.33
N ALA A 666 -38.29 -0.05 -19.64
CA ALA A 666 -38.05 1.17 -18.87
C ALA A 666 -39.30 2.04 -18.75
N ALA A 667 -40.04 2.25 -19.84
CA ALA A 667 -41.28 3.03 -19.84
C ALA A 667 -42.41 2.40 -19.01
N ALA A 668 -42.39 1.08 -18.82
CA ALA A 668 -43.37 0.34 -18.03
C ALA A 668 -43.03 0.30 -16.52
N ALA A 669 -41.79 0.60 -16.16
CA ALA A 669 -41.28 0.60 -14.79
C ALA A 669 -41.40 1.99 -14.13
N ASP A 670 -41.43 2.01 -12.80
CA ASP A 670 -41.35 3.26 -12.04
C ASP A 670 -39.92 3.82 -12.04
N MET A 671 -38.91 2.95 -12.21
CA MET A 671 -37.50 3.28 -12.32
C MET A 671 -36.75 2.27 -13.20
N ALA A 672 -35.78 2.76 -13.97
CA ALA A 672 -34.85 1.93 -14.73
C ALA A 672 -33.42 2.05 -14.16
N ILE A 673 -32.75 0.92 -13.97
CA ILE A 673 -31.35 0.86 -13.51
C ILE A 673 -30.53 0.19 -14.61
N VAL A 674 -29.68 0.95 -15.28
CA VAL A 674 -28.82 0.44 -16.36
C VAL A 674 -27.44 0.16 -15.80
N PHE A 675 -27.00 -1.10 -15.88
CA PHE A 675 -25.62 -1.49 -15.59
C PHE A 675 -24.81 -1.40 -16.87
N ALA A 676 -23.79 -0.54 -16.86
CA ALA A 676 -22.84 -0.40 -17.95
C ALA A 676 -21.47 -0.90 -17.54
N THR A 677 -20.86 -1.74 -18.37
CA THR A 677 -19.60 -2.43 -18.07
C THR A 677 -18.54 -2.06 -19.10
N GLN A 678 -17.29 -1.92 -18.65
CA GLN A 678 -16.12 -1.80 -19.52
C GLN A 678 -15.02 -2.69 -18.97
N TRP A 679 -14.73 -3.79 -19.65
CA TRP A 679 -13.65 -4.70 -19.28
C TRP A 679 -12.28 -4.15 -19.71
N SER A 680 -11.27 -4.42 -18.89
CA SER A 680 -9.87 -4.08 -19.13
C SER A 680 -8.97 -5.18 -18.55
N ALA A 681 -7.74 -5.24 -19.04
CA ALA A 681 -6.79 -6.24 -18.60
C ALA A 681 -5.35 -5.79 -18.85
N GLU A 682 -4.45 -6.47 -18.15
CA GLU A 682 -3.03 -6.47 -18.47
C GLU A 682 -2.75 -6.73 -19.96
N SER A 683 -1.66 -6.14 -20.47
CA SER A 683 -1.14 -6.23 -21.84
C SER A 683 -1.96 -5.51 -22.92
N VAL A 684 -3.11 -4.90 -22.59
CA VAL A 684 -3.97 -4.22 -23.56
C VAL A 684 -4.56 -2.93 -23.00
N ASP A 685 -4.28 -1.79 -23.64
CA ASP A 685 -4.95 -0.53 -23.31
C ASP A 685 -6.28 -0.38 -24.05
N LEU A 686 -7.17 0.44 -23.49
CA LEU A 686 -8.44 0.77 -24.09
C LEU A 686 -8.24 1.68 -25.33
N PRO A 687 -8.97 1.45 -26.43
CA PRO A 687 -8.84 2.26 -27.64
C PRO A 687 -9.32 3.70 -27.46
N HIS A 688 -10.26 3.91 -26.54
CA HIS A 688 -10.93 5.17 -26.28
C HIS A 688 -11.65 5.11 -24.92
N MET A 689 -12.14 6.26 -24.46
CA MET A 689 -12.93 6.37 -23.22
C MET A 689 -14.43 6.07 -23.40
N LYS A 690 -14.89 5.65 -24.59
CA LYS A 690 -16.31 5.27 -24.79
C LYS A 690 -16.64 3.93 -24.16
N LEU A 691 -17.89 3.77 -23.75
CA LEU A 691 -18.41 2.47 -23.33
C LEU A 691 -18.49 1.50 -24.53
N PRO A 692 -18.12 0.22 -24.35
CA PRO A 692 -18.17 -0.77 -25.42
C PRO A 692 -19.62 -1.18 -25.75
N ASP A 693 -19.77 -2.00 -26.78
CA ASP A 693 -21.03 -2.71 -27.11
C ASP A 693 -22.27 -1.83 -27.27
N ASN A 694 -22.08 -0.60 -27.77
CA ASN A 694 -23.15 0.37 -28.03
C ASN A 694 -23.96 0.75 -26.77
N GLN A 695 -23.37 0.62 -25.58
CA GLN A 695 -24.02 0.92 -24.31
C GLN A 695 -24.43 2.39 -24.17
N ASP A 696 -23.71 3.34 -24.81
CA ASP A 696 -24.12 4.75 -24.82
C ASP A 696 -25.49 4.95 -25.48
N THR A 697 -25.76 4.25 -26.59
CA THR A 697 -27.06 4.29 -27.27
C THR A 697 -28.15 3.62 -26.42
N LEU A 698 -27.83 2.53 -25.73
CA LEU A 698 -28.73 1.87 -24.79
C LEU A 698 -29.14 2.82 -23.66
N ILE A 699 -28.17 3.45 -23.00
CA ILE A 699 -28.41 4.36 -21.88
C ILE A 699 -29.25 5.56 -22.33
N ALA A 700 -28.92 6.18 -23.47
CA ALA A 700 -29.72 7.27 -24.02
C ALA A 700 -31.14 6.81 -24.37
N GLY A 701 -31.31 5.63 -24.96
CA GLY A 701 -32.63 5.06 -25.28
C GLY A 701 -33.50 4.84 -24.04
N VAL A 702 -32.90 4.29 -22.98
CA VAL A 702 -33.58 4.05 -21.69
C VAL A 702 -33.90 5.37 -20.98
N ALA A 703 -32.95 6.30 -20.88
CA ALA A 703 -33.15 7.58 -20.21
C ALA A 703 -34.22 8.46 -20.89
N ASN A 704 -34.33 8.39 -22.22
CA ASN A 704 -35.42 9.03 -22.96
C ASN A 704 -36.80 8.41 -22.66
N ALA A 705 -36.85 7.09 -22.38
CA ALA A 705 -38.09 6.38 -22.10
C ALA A 705 -38.52 6.48 -20.62
N ASN A 706 -37.56 6.62 -19.70
CA ASN A 706 -37.82 6.77 -18.28
C ASN A 706 -36.91 7.86 -17.66
N PRO A 707 -37.45 9.01 -17.23
CA PRO A 707 -36.65 10.09 -16.64
C PRO A 707 -36.07 9.74 -15.27
N LYS A 708 -36.55 8.69 -14.61
CA LYS A 708 -35.97 8.11 -13.39
C LYS A 708 -35.01 6.98 -13.78
N THR A 709 -33.99 7.31 -14.55
CA THR A 709 -32.93 6.36 -14.92
C THR A 709 -31.72 6.50 -14.00
N VAL A 710 -31.29 5.40 -13.41
CA VAL A 710 -30.03 5.29 -12.67
C VAL A 710 -29.03 4.53 -13.54
N VAL A 711 -27.80 5.00 -13.63
CA VAL A 711 -26.71 4.25 -14.28
C VAL A 711 -25.72 3.78 -13.21
N VAL A 712 -25.45 2.48 -13.19
CA VAL A 712 -24.37 1.87 -12.40
C VAL A 712 -23.22 1.54 -13.35
N LEU A 713 -22.05 2.10 -13.08
CA LEU A 713 -20.86 1.95 -13.91
C LEU A 713 -19.90 0.95 -13.27
N GLU A 714 -19.62 -0.13 -13.98
CA GLU A 714 -18.57 -1.10 -13.64
C GLU A 714 -17.41 -0.97 -14.65
N THR A 715 -16.55 0.01 -14.43
CA THR A 715 -15.51 0.43 -15.40
C THR A 715 -14.12 0.51 -14.76
N ASN A 716 -13.10 0.34 -15.62
CA ASN A 716 -11.67 0.43 -15.26
C ASN A 716 -11.24 1.83 -14.78
N GLY A 717 -11.93 2.86 -15.26
CA GLY A 717 -11.60 4.26 -15.07
C GLY A 717 -12.68 5.17 -15.63
N PRO A 718 -12.39 6.48 -15.80
CA PRO A 718 -13.30 7.45 -16.40
C PRO A 718 -13.71 7.08 -17.83
N VAL A 719 -14.99 7.25 -18.16
CA VAL A 719 -15.56 7.07 -19.49
C VAL A 719 -16.26 8.34 -20.00
N GLU A 720 -16.40 8.51 -21.30
CA GLU A 720 -17.23 9.59 -21.89
C GLU A 720 -18.70 9.41 -21.47
N LEU A 721 -19.40 10.52 -21.20
CA LEU A 721 -20.80 10.51 -20.70
C LEU A 721 -21.74 11.32 -21.61
N PRO A 722 -21.95 10.93 -22.89
CA PRO A 722 -22.74 11.72 -23.84
C PRO A 722 -24.23 11.86 -23.44
N TRP A 723 -24.72 10.99 -22.56
CA TRP A 723 -26.09 10.93 -22.05
C TRP A 723 -26.26 11.60 -20.68
N LEU A 724 -25.21 12.24 -20.12
CA LEU A 724 -25.20 12.79 -18.75
C LEU A 724 -26.39 13.69 -18.42
N GLN A 725 -26.82 14.54 -19.38
CA GLN A 725 -27.92 15.47 -19.15
C GLN A 725 -29.29 14.77 -18.99
N GLN A 726 -29.44 13.54 -19.48
CA GLN A 726 -30.68 12.76 -19.43
C GLN A 726 -30.75 11.86 -18.18
N VAL A 727 -29.60 11.58 -17.55
CA VAL A 727 -29.52 10.62 -16.43
C VAL A 727 -29.44 11.37 -15.09
N PRO A 728 -30.44 11.23 -14.20
CA PRO A 728 -30.43 11.91 -12.91
C PRO A 728 -29.44 11.32 -11.92
N ALA A 729 -29.13 10.02 -11.95
CA ALA A 729 -28.18 9.43 -11.01
C ALA A 729 -27.18 8.48 -11.65
N ILE A 730 -25.92 8.58 -11.18
CA ILE A 730 -24.80 7.76 -11.63
C ILE A 730 -24.03 7.28 -10.40
N LEU A 731 -23.90 5.97 -10.27
CA LEU A 731 -23.09 5.31 -9.25
C LEU A 731 -21.91 4.62 -9.92
N GLN A 732 -20.69 5.02 -9.59
CA GLN A 732 -19.47 4.35 -10.01
C GLN A 732 -19.14 3.22 -9.02
N ALA A 733 -19.24 1.97 -9.48
CA ALA A 733 -18.96 0.77 -8.69
C ALA A 733 -17.58 0.15 -8.97
N TRP A 734 -16.89 0.62 -10.02
CA TRP A 734 -15.58 0.09 -10.46
C TRP A 734 -15.63 -1.40 -10.80
N TYR A 735 -14.65 -2.21 -10.40
CA TYR A 735 -14.78 -3.66 -10.41
C TYR A 735 -15.06 -4.14 -8.99
N PRO A 736 -16.30 -4.58 -8.68
CA PRO A 736 -16.75 -4.75 -7.29
C PRO A 736 -16.31 -6.03 -6.58
N GLY A 737 -15.82 -7.05 -7.27
CA GLY A 737 -15.40 -8.30 -6.62
C GLY A 737 -16.55 -9.15 -6.01
N ILE A 738 -16.21 -10.10 -5.13
CA ILE A 738 -17.08 -11.25 -4.78
C ILE A 738 -18.32 -10.95 -3.91
N ARG A 739 -18.55 -9.70 -3.54
CA ARG A 739 -19.77 -9.24 -2.83
C ARG A 739 -20.30 -7.92 -3.40
N GLY A 740 -19.97 -7.65 -4.66
CA GLY A 740 -20.31 -6.43 -5.36
C GLY A 740 -21.80 -6.18 -5.51
N GLY A 741 -22.55 -7.18 -5.95
CA GLY A 741 -24.00 -7.07 -6.13
C GLY A 741 -24.71 -6.70 -4.84
N GLU A 742 -24.32 -7.32 -3.71
CA GLU A 742 -24.85 -6.97 -2.39
C GLU A 742 -24.53 -5.55 -1.95
N ALA A 743 -23.28 -5.11 -2.11
CA ALA A 743 -22.89 -3.75 -1.78
C ALA A 743 -23.62 -2.71 -2.65
N ILE A 744 -23.72 -2.96 -3.95
CA ILE A 744 -24.45 -2.09 -4.89
C ILE A 744 -25.92 -2.00 -4.50
N ALA A 745 -26.58 -3.12 -4.17
CA ALA A 745 -27.97 -3.12 -3.71
C ALA A 745 -28.15 -2.35 -2.39
N ALA A 746 -27.22 -2.49 -1.44
CA ALA A 746 -27.24 -1.77 -0.17
C ALA A 746 -27.09 -0.25 -0.37
N LEU A 747 -26.24 0.18 -1.31
CA LEU A 747 -26.09 1.58 -1.69
C LEU A 747 -27.35 2.11 -2.37
N LEU A 748 -27.85 1.41 -3.39
CA LEU A 748 -29.06 1.83 -4.13
C LEU A 748 -30.27 2.00 -3.20
N THR A 749 -30.43 1.14 -2.20
CA THR A 749 -31.55 1.19 -1.25
C THR A 749 -31.34 2.14 -0.07
N GLY A 750 -30.15 2.73 0.08
CA GLY A 750 -29.82 3.60 1.22
C GLY A 750 -29.62 2.87 2.54
N LYS A 751 -29.55 1.53 2.53
CA LYS A 751 -29.06 0.74 3.66
C LYS A 751 -27.63 1.13 4.01
N VAL A 752 -26.84 1.46 2.99
CA VAL A 752 -25.54 2.10 3.11
C VAL A 752 -25.60 3.47 2.44
N ASN A 753 -25.03 4.47 3.09
CA ASN A 753 -24.87 5.80 2.53
C ASN A 753 -23.55 5.89 1.74
N PRO A 754 -23.57 6.23 0.44
CA PRO A 754 -22.37 6.44 -0.35
C PRO A 754 -21.41 7.43 0.31
N SER A 755 -20.14 7.05 0.38
CA SER A 755 -19.07 7.87 0.96
C SER A 755 -17.78 7.90 0.14
N GLY A 756 -17.76 7.19 -1.00
CA GLY A 756 -16.60 7.16 -1.88
C GLY A 756 -16.32 8.51 -2.53
N ARG A 757 -15.04 8.80 -2.75
CA ARG A 757 -14.54 10.01 -3.42
C ARG A 757 -13.61 9.61 -4.57
N LEU A 758 -13.72 10.27 -5.72
CA LEU A 758 -12.95 9.92 -6.91
C LEU A 758 -11.42 9.98 -6.64
N PRO A 759 -10.65 8.90 -6.90
CA PRO A 759 -9.19 8.89 -6.83
C PRO A 759 -8.54 9.35 -8.15
N VAL A 760 -9.38 9.74 -9.13
CA VAL A 760 -8.99 10.19 -10.47
C VAL A 760 -9.89 11.33 -10.93
N THR A 761 -9.37 12.21 -11.77
CA THR A 761 -10.14 13.24 -12.45
C THR A 761 -10.93 12.61 -13.59
N TRP A 762 -12.18 13.02 -13.76
CA TRP A 762 -13.04 12.57 -14.85
C TRP A 762 -13.04 13.61 -15.98
N PRO A 763 -12.35 13.37 -17.11
CA PRO A 763 -12.37 14.29 -18.25
C PRO A 763 -13.74 14.33 -18.92
N VAL A 764 -14.05 15.43 -19.60
CA VAL A 764 -15.19 15.50 -20.52
C VAL A 764 -14.95 14.57 -21.71
N ASP A 765 -13.74 14.63 -22.30
CA ASP A 765 -13.30 13.78 -23.39
C ASP A 765 -11.77 13.77 -23.49
N ALA A 766 -11.23 13.01 -24.45
CA ALA A 766 -9.80 12.83 -24.65
C ALA A 766 -9.04 14.13 -24.99
N SER A 767 -9.70 15.19 -25.46
CA SER A 767 -9.04 16.47 -25.78
C SER A 767 -8.50 17.21 -24.55
N GLN A 768 -9.00 16.86 -23.35
CA GLN A 768 -8.51 17.40 -22.09
C GLN A 768 -7.28 16.65 -21.55
N LEU A 769 -6.93 15.49 -22.12
CA LEU A 769 -5.77 14.71 -21.68
C LEU A 769 -4.47 15.33 -22.21
N PRO A 770 -3.33 15.16 -21.51
CA PRO A 770 -2.01 15.56 -22.03
C PRO A 770 -1.71 14.95 -23.40
N ARG A 771 -2.22 13.73 -23.64
CA ARG A 771 -2.10 12.97 -24.88
C ARG A 771 -3.49 12.57 -25.39
N PRO A 772 -4.14 13.35 -26.26
CA PRO A 772 -5.45 13.00 -26.79
C PRO A 772 -5.46 11.67 -27.58
N HIS A 773 -4.32 11.28 -28.13
CA HIS A 773 -4.11 10.00 -28.81
C HIS A 773 -3.04 9.17 -28.09
N VAL A 774 -3.23 7.86 -28.01
CA VAL A 774 -2.19 6.94 -27.54
C VAL A 774 -1.42 6.42 -28.76
N ASN A 775 -0.12 6.67 -28.76
CA ASN A 775 0.76 6.13 -29.79
C ASN A 775 0.90 4.61 -29.63
N GLY A 776 0.90 3.87 -30.74
CA GLY A 776 1.03 2.41 -30.73
C GLY A 776 -0.29 1.62 -30.58
N LEU A 777 -1.42 2.30 -30.33
CA LEU A 777 -2.74 1.63 -30.36
C LEU A 777 -3.12 1.21 -31.79
N GLY A 778 -3.41 -0.08 -31.96
CA GLY A 778 -3.69 -0.70 -33.25
C GLY A 778 -2.41 -1.06 -34.02
N PHE A 779 -2.25 -2.34 -34.37
CA PHE A 779 -1.06 -2.79 -35.12
C PHE A 779 -1.07 -2.23 -36.54
N ASN A 780 -0.17 -1.29 -36.83
CA ASN A 780 0.09 -0.81 -38.19
C ASN A 780 1.51 -1.17 -38.62
N PRO A 781 1.72 -2.28 -39.37
CA PRO A 781 3.05 -2.75 -39.76
C PRO A 781 3.79 -1.79 -40.71
N LYS A 782 3.12 -0.75 -41.24
CA LYS A 782 3.74 0.27 -42.10
C LYS A 782 4.31 1.45 -41.32
N GLN A 783 3.96 1.59 -40.04
CA GLN A 783 4.51 2.62 -39.16
C GLN A 783 5.53 1.94 -38.24
N LYS A 784 6.73 2.52 -38.13
CA LYS A 784 7.58 2.19 -36.98
C LYS A 784 6.78 2.62 -35.74
N PRO A 785 6.60 1.74 -34.74
CA PRO A 785 6.03 2.17 -33.49
C PRO A 785 6.82 3.37 -32.98
N ASP A 786 6.14 4.42 -32.56
CA ASP A 786 6.77 5.43 -31.74
C ASP A 786 7.04 4.77 -30.40
N ASP A 787 8.28 4.36 -30.19
CA ASP A 787 8.71 3.64 -29.00
C ASP A 787 8.90 4.58 -27.80
N THR A 788 8.37 5.80 -27.86
CA THR A 788 8.55 6.84 -26.85
C THR A 788 7.21 7.39 -26.39
N ILE A 789 7.05 7.54 -25.08
CA ILE A 789 5.93 8.22 -24.43
C ILE A 789 6.51 9.43 -23.70
N ASP A 790 6.19 10.63 -24.18
CA ASP A 790 6.68 11.87 -23.57
C ASP A 790 5.79 12.30 -22.40
N TYR A 791 6.27 12.07 -21.18
CA TYR A 791 5.66 12.54 -19.94
C TYR A 791 6.18 13.92 -19.53
N ASN A 792 7.11 14.54 -20.26
CA ASN A 792 7.48 15.94 -20.01
C ASN A 792 6.35 16.93 -20.36
N ILE A 793 5.34 16.49 -21.14
CA ILE A 793 4.17 17.28 -21.50
C ILE A 793 3.44 17.77 -20.24
N GLU A 794 3.16 16.86 -19.31
CA GLU A 794 2.54 17.15 -18.01
C GLU A 794 3.55 17.20 -16.86
N GLY A 795 4.70 16.52 -16.97
CA GLY A 795 5.67 16.38 -15.90
C GLY A 795 5.04 15.76 -14.65
N ALA A 796 5.17 16.46 -13.51
CA ALA A 796 4.57 16.06 -12.24
C ALA A 796 3.06 16.35 -12.15
N ASN A 797 2.49 17.08 -13.12
CA ASN A 797 1.09 17.48 -13.09
C ASN A 797 0.18 16.35 -13.59
N VAL A 798 0.18 15.19 -12.94
CA VAL A 798 -0.75 14.10 -13.28
C VAL A 798 -2.17 14.46 -12.85
N GLY A 799 -3.16 14.15 -13.67
CA GLY A 799 -4.58 14.26 -13.28
C GLY A 799 -5.04 15.69 -12.96
N TYR A 800 -5.65 15.90 -11.79
CA TYR A 800 -6.19 17.20 -11.38
C TYR A 800 -5.15 18.33 -11.38
N LYS A 801 -3.86 18.00 -11.18
CA LYS A 801 -2.76 18.96 -11.27
C LYS A 801 -2.60 19.51 -12.70
N TRP A 802 -2.78 18.66 -13.72
CA TRP A 802 -2.83 19.07 -15.13
C TRP A 802 -4.02 19.99 -15.38
N PHE A 803 -5.19 19.60 -14.90
CA PHE A 803 -6.41 20.40 -15.06
C PHE A 803 -6.25 21.79 -14.44
N ALA A 804 -5.70 21.87 -13.24
CA ALA A 804 -5.40 23.14 -12.59
C ALA A 804 -4.34 23.95 -13.36
N ALA A 805 -3.26 23.32 -13.83
CA ALA A 805 -2.20 23.99 -14.60
C ALA A 805 -2.68 24.52 -15.97
N LYS A 806 -3.69 23.88 -16.57
CA LYS A 806 -4.27 24.28 -17.85
C LYS A 806 -5.55 25.11 -17.73
N GLY A 807 -6.08 25.31 -16.54
CA GLY A 807 -7.37 25.97 -16.33
C GLY A 807 -8.55 25.22 -16.95
N LEU A 808 -8.48 23.88 -16.97
CA LEU A 808 -9.52 23.01 -17.53
C LEU A 808 -10.58 22.68 -16.47
N THR A 809 -11.84 22.59 -16.89
CA THR A 809 -12.93 22.11 -16.05
C THR A 809 -13.19 20.63 -16.32
N PRO A 810 -13.02 19.73 -15.32
CA PRO A 810 -13.35 18.32 -15.49
C PRO A 810 -14.86 18.09 -15.45
N GLN A 811 -15.29 16.93 -15.96
CA GLN A 811 -16.67 16.49 -15.83
C GLN A 811 -17.03 16.18 -14.36
N PHE A 812 -16.10 15.53 -13.66
CA PHE A 812 -16.10 15.34 -12.21
C PHE A 812 -14.65 15.48 -11.72
N ALA A 813 -14.42 16.28 -10.68
CA ALA A 813 -13.07 16.53 -10.18
C ALA A 813 -12.53 15.35 -9.36
N PHE A 814 -11.21 15.24 -9.27
CA PHE A 814 -10.56 14.44 -8.23
C PHE A 814 -11.11 14.80 -6.83
N GLY A 815 -11.40 13.79 -6.03
CA GLY A 815 -12.04 13.94 -4.71
C GLY A 815 -13.56 14.17 -4.76
N HIS A 816 -14.20 14.20 -5.93
CA HIS A 816 -15.66 14.33 -6.04
C HIS A 816 -16.39 13.07 -5.58
N GLY A 817 -17.54 13.25 -4.92
CA GLY A 817 -18.44 12.18 -4.52
C GLY A 817 -19.60 12.72 -3.69
N LEU A 818 -20.81 12.24 -3.94
CA LEU A 818 -22.01 12.66 -3.22
C LEU A 818 -22.34 11.69 -2.08
N SER A 819 -23.20 12.15 -1.18
CA SER A 819 -23.73 11.38 -0.05
C SER A 819 -25.23 11.60 0.06
N TYR A 820 -25.95 10.67 0.70
CA TYR A 820 -27.36 10.84 1.09
C TYR A 820 -27.53 11.75 2.31
N THR A 821 -26.43 12.20 2.91
CA THR A 821 -26.44 13.22 3.96
C THR A 821 -25.59 14.42 3.57
N GLN A 822 -25.61 15.45 4.40
CA GLN A 822 -24.89 16.70 4.19
C GLN A 822 -23.89 16.91 5.32
N PHE A 823 -22.73 17.45 4.97
CA PHE A 823 -21.66 17.77 5.91
C PHE A 823 -21.32 19.25 5.84
N GLN A 824 -21.15 19.84 7.02
CA GLN A 824 -20.62 21.18 7.22
C GLN A 824 -19.21 21.07 7.79
N TYR A 825 -18.34 21.97 7.33
CA TYR A 825 -16.96 22.07 7.76
C TYR A 825 -16.72 23.49 8.27
N ASP A 826 -16.26 23.62 9.51
CA ASP A 826 -16.03 24.90 10.17
C ASP A 826 -14.65 24.91 10.87
N ASN A 827 -14.18 26.10 11.26
CA ASN A 827 -13.02 26.29 12.12
C ASN A 827 -11.71 25.65 11.63
N LEU A 828 -11.40 25.76 10.33
CA LEU A 828 -10.08 25.36 9.83
C LEU A 828 -8.99 26.18 10.53
N THR A 829 -8.13 25.49 11.27
CA THR A 829 -6.93 26.05 11.87
C THR A 829 -5.74 25.14 11.57
N TYR A 830 -4.52 25.66 11.67
CA TYR A 830 -3.32 24.85 11.44
C TYR A 830 -2.18 25.29 12.35
N THR A 831 -1.26 24.35 12.59
CA THR A 831 0.04 24.60 13.20
C THR A 831 1.13 24.15 12.22
N ALA A 832 2.12 25.00 12.00
CA ALA A 832 3.29 24.70 11.17
C ALA A 832 4.56 24.87 12.02
N MET A 833 5.32 23.78 12.20
CA MET A 833 6.59 23.75 12.93
C MET A 833 7.64 23.06 12.08
N GLY A 834 8.55 23.84 11.48
CA GLY A 834 9.55 23.30 10.55
C GLY A 834 8.89 22.65 9.33
N GLN A 835 9.11 21.35 9.14
CA GLN A 835 8.55 20.57 8.02
C GLN A 835 7.16 19.98 8.34
N ARG A 836 6.73 20.04 9.61
CA ARG A 836 5.48 19.44 10.06
C ARG A 836 4.34 20.45 9.98
N LEU A 837 3.31 20.09 9.24
CA LEU A 837 2.06 20.85 9.17
C LEU A 837 0.89 19.97 9.59
N VAL A 838 0.10 20.49 10.52
CA VAL A 838 -1.08 19.81 11.06
C VAL A 838 -2.25 20.78 11.00
N ALA A 839 -3.29 20.41 10.27
CA ALA A 839 -4.56 21.13 10.24
C ALA A 839 -5.59 20.47 11.16
N THR A 840 -6.47 21.27 11.75
CA THR A 840 -7.66 20.78 12.46
C THR A 840 -8.91 21.48 11.95
N VAL A 841 -10.01 20.74 11.90
CA VAL A 841 -11.29 21.20 11.35
C VAL A 841 -12.44 20.54 12.12
N ASP A 842 -13.52 21.27 12.34
CA ASP A 842 -14.76 20.73 12.87
C ASP A 842 -15.65 20.26 11.72
N VAL A 843 -16.05 18.99 11.74
CA VAL A 843 -16.93 18.38 10.75
C VAL A 843 -18.23 17.98 11.42
N ARG A 844 -19.36 18.40 10.84
CA ARG A 844 -20.69 18.10 11.35
C ARG A 844 -21.56 17.46 10.28
N ASN A 845 -22.24 16.37 10.62
CA ASN A 845 -23.33 15.83 9.79
C ASN A 845 -24.59 16.65 10.05
N THR A 846 -25.01 17.44 9.06
CA THR A 846 -26.17 18.33 9.14
C THR A 846 -27.43 17.73 8.49
N GLY A 847 -27.32 16.55 7.89
CA GLY A 847 -28.45 15.84 7.31
C GLY A 847 -29.17 14.92 8.30
N LYS A 848 -29.95 13.99 7.75
CA LYS A 848 -30.92 13.16 8.51
C LYS A 848 -30.51 11.69 8.64
N VAL A 849 -29.46 11.28 7.94
CA VAL A 849 -28.97 9.90 7.94
C VAL A 849 -27.49 9.87 8.33
N ALA A 850 -27.06 8.78 8.95
CA ALA A 850 -25.64 8.57 9.22
C ALA A 850 -24.86 8.52 7.90
N GLY A 851 -23.61 8.94 7.93
CA GLY A 851 -22.76 8.93 6.75
C GLY A 851 -21.30 9.17 7.08
N ALA A 852 -20.46 8.98 6.09
CA ALA A 852 -19.05 9.33 6.16
C ALA A 852 -18.69 10.35 5.08
N ASP A 853 -17.70 11.19 5.39
CA ASP A 853 -17.14 12.16 4.46
C ASP A 853 -15.62 12.29 4.62
N VAL A 854 -14.96 12.88 3.63
CA VAL A 854 -13.51 13.02 3.55
C VAL A 854 -13.17 14.51 3.54
N ALA A 855 -12.48 14.95 4.59
CA ALA A 855 -11.84 16.25 4.60
C ALA A 855 -10.54 16.17 3.80
N GLN A 856 -10.45 16.94 2.72
CA GLN A 856 -9.29 16.95 1.82
C GLN A 856 -8.52 18.26 1.99
N LEU A 857 -7.23 18.16 2.28
CA LEU A 857 -6.36 19.30 2.50
C LEU A 857 -5.43 19.48 1.31
N TYR A 858 -5.55 20.62 0.65
CA TYR A 858 -4.73 20.99 -0.50
C TYR A 858 -3.86 22.20 -0.16
N LEU A 859 -2.66 22.22 -0.74
CA LEU A 859 -1.79 23.39 -0.76
C LEU A 859 -1.84 24.01 -2.15
N LYS A 860 -2.33 25.23 -2.23
CA LYS A 860 -2.18 26.05 -3.42
C LYS A 860 -0.83 26.75 -3.37
N MET A 861 -0.05 26.51 -4.41
CA MET A 861 1.32 27.00 -4.54
C MET A 861 1.33 28.49 -4.94
N PRO A 862 2.46 29.21 -4.74
CA PRO A 862 2.59 30.60 -5.17
C PRO A 862 2.29 30.77 -6.67
N GLU A 863 1.77 31.95 -7.04
CA GLU A 863 1.49 32.27 -8.44
C GLU A 863 2.74 32.09 -9.32
N GLY A 864 2.58 31.46 -10.49
CA GLY A 864 3.67 31.11 -11.39
C GLY A 864 4.32 29.74 -11.13
N SER A 865 3.92 29.01 -10.09
CA SER A 865 4.38 27.62 -9.86
C SER A 865 3.92 26.68 -10.97
N THR A 866 4.81 25.77 -11.42
CA THR A 866 4.50 24.77 -12.46
C THR A 866 3.38 23.82 -12.03
N THR A 867 3.37 23.41 -10.77
CA THR A 867 2.29 22.63 -10.14
C THR A 867 1.50 23.57 -9.24
N PRO A 868 0.31 24.04 -9.65
CA PRO A 868 -0.40 25.11 -8.94
C PRO A 868 -1.09 24.65 -7.64
N ILE A 869 -1.37 23.34 -7.51
CA ILE A 869 -2.09 22.78 -6.38
C ILE A 869 -1.63 21.35 -6.10
N ARG A 870 -1.55 20.96 -4.83
CA ARG A 870 -1.15 19.61 -4.38
C ARG A 870 -2.04 19.14 -3.23
N LEU A 871 -2.49 17.89 -3.26
CA LEU A 871 -3.08 17.24 -2.10
C LEU A 871 -1.94 17.03 -1.13
N ILE A 872 -2.12 17.47 0.11
CA ILE A 872 -1.09 17.31 1.15
C ILE A 872 -1.57 16.40 2.27
N GLY A 873 -2.88 16.18 2.43
CA GLY A 873 -3.39 15.24 3.42
C GLY A 873 -4.90 15.09 3.32
N PHE A 874 -5.43 14.06 3.96
CA PHE A 874 -6.87 13.81 4.04
C PHE A 874 -7.23 13.04 5.30
N GLN A 875 -8.48 13.11 5.70
CA GLN A 875 -9.03 12.24 6.74
C GLN A 875 -10.51 11.97 6.48
N LYS A 876 -10.88 10.69 6.56
CA LYS A 876 -12.28 10.25 6.53
C LYS A 876 -12.87 10.25 7.93
N VAL A 877 -14.12 10.69 8.06
CA VAL A 877 -14.87 10.70 9.32
C VAL A 877 -16.27 10.16 9.10
N THR A 878 -16.76 9.32 10.03
CA THR A 878 -18.14 8.83 10.05
C THR A 878 -18.89 9.50 11.19
N LEU A 879 -20.09 10.02 10.90
CA LEU A 879 -20.88 10.81 11.84
C LEU A 879 -22.37 10.42 11.78
N GLN A 880 -22.98 10.30 12.96
CA GLN A 880 -24.43 10.21 13.13
C GLN A 880 -25.12 11.55 12.79
N PRO A 881 -26.44 11.57 12.50
CA PRO A 881 -27.17 12.81 12.26
C PRO A 881 -27.02 13.81 13.41
N GLY A 882 -26.56 15.02 13.11
CA GLY A 882 -26.34 16.08 14.09
C GLY A 882 -25.02 16.01 14.84
N GLU A 883 -24.28 14.88 14.77
CA GLU A 883 -22.96 14.70 15.40
C GLU A 883 -21.94 15.65 14.77
N SER A 884 -21.05 16.18 15.62
CA SER A 884 -19.93 17.02 15.24
C SER A 884 -18.65 16.45 15.82
N ARG A 885 -17.58 16.39 15.03
CA ARG A 885 -16.26 15.93 15.47
C ARG A 885 -15.17 16.86 14.96
N ARG A 886 -14.21 17.18 15.83
CA ARG A 886 -12.96 17.83 15.42
C ARG A 886 -11.99 16.76 14.92
N ILE A 887 -11.47 16.93 13.72
CA ILE A 887 -10.54 15.99 13.11
C ILE A 887 -9.18 16.65 12.87
N ARG A 888 -8.14 15.83 12.69
CA ARG A 888 -6.73 16.25 12.58
C ARG A 888 -6.10 15.67 11.32
N ILE A 889 -5.69 16.54 10.41
CA ILE A 889 -5.06 16.17 9.15
C ILE A 889 -3.59 16.56 9.20
N GLU A 890 -2.72 15.56 9.17
CA GLU A 890 -1.27 15.75 9.05
C GLU A 890 -0.87 15.78 7.58
N ALA A 891 -0.08 16.78 7.19
CA ALA A 891 0.38 16.94 5.82
C ALA A 891 1.61 16.09 5.53
N GLU A 892 1.64 15.49 4.34
CA GLU A 892 2.81 14.86 3.74
C GLU A 892 3.87 15.94 3.41
N PRO A 893 5.02 15.97 4.12
CA PRO A 893 6.02 17.02 3.94
C PRO A 893 6.56 17.15 2.52
N LYS A 894 6.79 16.03 1.82
CA LYS A 894 7.33 16.04 0.45
C LYS A 894 6.30 16.58 -0.56
N ALA A 895 5.00 16.42 -0.29
CA ALA A 895 3.95 17.03 -1.11
C ALA A 895 3.94 18.58 -1.01
N MET A 896 4.46 19.15 0.08
CA MET A 896 4.65 20.60 0.24
C MET A 896 5.95 21.12 -0.40
N ALA A 897 6.87 20.24 -0.79
CA ALA A 897 8.22 20.57 -1.25
C ALA A 897 8.40 20.35 -2.76
N SER A 898 9.43 20.95 -3.34
CA SER A 898 9.90 20.62 -4.69
C SER A 898 11.25 19.92 -4.62
N PHE A 899 11.53 18.99 -5.54
CA PHE A 899 12.78 18.26 -5.55
C PHE A 899 13.86 19.05 -6.30
N ASP A 900 14.96 19.37 -5.63
CA ASP A 900 16.14 19.98 -6.23
C ASP A 900 17.06 18.88 -6.78
N THR A 901 17.16 18.78 -8.10
CA THR A 901 17.97 17.75 -8.77
C THR A 901 19.48 18.00 -8.65
N GLY A 902 19.91 19.23 -8.36
CA GLY A 902 21.32 19.57 -8.19
C GLY A 902 21.83 19.11 -6.82
N ASP A 903 21.09 19.46 -5.77
CA ASP A 903 21.42 19.09 -4.38
C ASP A 903 20.90 17.70 -3.98
N LYS A 904 20.03 17.10 -4.80
CA LYS A 904 19.30 15.84 -4.52
C LYS A 904 18.52 15.88 -3.21
N GLN A 905 17.78 16.98 -3.00
CA GLN A 905 17.07 17.24 -1.75
C GLN A 905 15.69 17.84 -2.01
N TRP A 906 14.73 17.47 -1.17
CA TRP A 906 13.43 18.12 -1.14
C TRP A 906 13.54 19.48 -0.44
N LYS A 907 12.98 20.53 -1.03
CA LYS A 907 13.00 21.89 -0.48
C LYS A 907 11.60 22.51 -0.51
N ILE A 908 11.15 22.98 0.64
CA ILE A 908 10.02 23.91 0.73
C ILE A 908 10.59 25.30 0.43
N ALA A 909 10.04 26.00 -0.56
CA ALA A 909 10.41 27.38 -0.83
C ALA A 909 9.79 28.30 0.24
N GLU A 910 10.56 29.28 0.72
CA GLU A 910 9.98 30.35 1.53
C GLU A 910 8.97 31.12 0.68
N GLY A 911 7.77 31.36 1.23
CA GLY A 911 6.76 32.07 0.47
C GLY A 911 5.39 32.08 1.10
N ARG A 912 4.47 32.74 0.39
CA ARG A 912 3.05 32.77 0.70
C ARG A 912 2.35 31.67 -0.06
N TYR A 913 1.66 30.82 0.68
CA TYR A 913 0.85 29.72 0.19
C TYR A 913 -0.60 29.95 0.61
N GLU A 914 -1.52 29.17 0.06
CA GLU A 914 -2.90 29.11 0.53
C GLU A 914 -3.24 27.67 0.87
N LEU A 915 -3.58 27.45 2.14
CA LEU A 915 -4.10 26.17 2.62
C LEU A 915 -5.59 26.11 2.29
N GLN A 916 -6.02 25.04 1.62
CA GLN A 916 -7.41 24.86 1.21
C GLN A 916 -7.97 23.58 1.80
N LEU A 917 -8.98 23.71 2.65
CA LEU A 917 -9.86 22.59 2.95
C LEU A 917 -10.93 22.54 1.86
N SER A 918 -11.02 21.42 1.16
CA SER A 918 -11.87 21.30 -0.04
C SER A 918 -12.74 20.06 0.00
N ARG A 919 -13.87 20.11 -0.72
CA ARG A 919 -14.75 18.96 -0.96
C ARG A 919 -14.24 18.08 -2.09
N SER A 920 -13.56 18.69 -3.05
CA SER A 920 -12.88 18.10 -4.19
C SER A 920 -11.81 19.09 -4.68
N ALA A 921 -10.93 18.68 -5.58
CA ALA A 921 -9.79 19.50 -6.03
C ALA A 921 -10.16 20.87 -6.64
N ASN A 922 -11.42 21.08 -7.05
CA ASN A 922 -11.89 22.35 -7.63
C ASN A 922 -12.97 23.07 -6.78
N GLU A 923 -13.27 22.57 -5.58
CA GLU A 923 -14.32 23.11 -4.71
C GLU A 923 -13.79 23.39 -3.29
N PRO A 924 -13.05 24.51 -3.10
CA PRO A 924 -12.58 24.92 -1.79
C PRO A 924 -13.75 25.33 -0.88
N LEU A 925 -13.77 24.82 0.35
CA LEU A 925 -14.76 25.14 1.38
C LEU A 925 -14.27 26.26 2.31
N GLN A 926 -13.01 26.18 2.72
CA GLN A 926 -12.34 27.18 3.53
C GLN A 926 -10.91 27.36 3.02
N THR A 927 -10.43 28.60 2.98
CA THR A 927 -9.06 28.92 2.64
C THR A 927 -8.40 29.70 3.76
N SER A 928 -7.11 29.47 3.97
CA SER A 928 -6.31 30.18 4.97
C SER A 928 -4.97 30.57 4.37
N PRO A 929 -4.60 31.87 4.40
CA PRO A 929 -3.28 32.30 3.95
C PRO A 929 -2.22 31.72 4.88
N MET A 930 -1.15 31.19 4.29
CA MET A 930 -0.06 30.54 5.03
C MET A 930 1.29 31.09 4.59
N VAL A 931 2.21 31.20 5.53
CA VAL A 931 3.62 31.51 5.26
C VAL A 931 4.45 30.34 5.73
N LEU A 932 5.23 29.75 4.81
CA LEU A 932 6.20 28.70 5.14
C LEU A 932 7.59 29.33 5.13
N SER A 933 8.40 29.05 6.15
CA SER A 933 9.73 29.67 6.37
C SER A 933 10.85 29.08 5.49
N GLY A 934 10.51 28.21 4.53
CA GLY A 934 11.46 27.47 3.71
C GLY A 934 12.31 26.46 4.48
N GLY A 935 12.84 25.45 3.80
CA GLY A 935 13.72 24.46 4.42
C GLY A 935 13.86 23.16 3.64
N VAL A 936 14.87 22.38 4.00
CA VAL A 936 15.07 21.02 3.46
C VAL A 936 14.08 20.07 4.14
N VAL A 937 13.42 19.23 3.35
CA VAL A 937 12.58 18.13 3.82
C VAL A 937 13.39 16.84 3.81
N LYS A 938 13.26 16.04 4.88
CA LYS A 938 13.99 14.77 5.02
C LYS A 938 13.24 13.60 4.40
#